data_AF-A0A212EGS8-F1
#
_entry.id   AF-A0A212EGS8-F1
#
_cell.length_a   1.000
_cell.length_b   1.000
_cell.length_c   1.000
_cell.angle_alpha   90.00
_cell.angle_beta   90.00
_cell.angle_gamma   90.00
#
_symmetry.space_group_name_H-M   'P 1'
#
loop_
_entity.id
_entity.type
_entity.pdbx_description
1 polymer ?
#
loop_
_entity_poly.entity_id
_entity_poly.type
_entity_poly.pdbx_seq_one_letter_code
_entity_poly.pdbx_strand_id
1 'polypeptide(L)'
;MAGRPRKMYNLSQENSDSENESEVRDEQLSAGIATIEPMTWNEIEDSDDLKAWQIALEDEILAQLKNKTWEIVPRPKQRKVIGSRLVLSTKNRVLANEKVGSQKRTVTEKNILKTAKSWNDALNGCVNSVCLLKKSLYGLRQSGLQWHRELVRKLKDCNFEGLQQDPCVFVAQKGERIMLIGIYVDDIILATDDVDWMCDIKKSLSSAFEMKDMDMIAIPDYVSGATEHWGLITYRETSFLIDNDLASSRNKLSVANTVAHELAHMWFGNLVTMKWWDEVWLNEGFASYMQVKALNAIEPSWTMLDQFLVRTMHSVLDIDSKLSSHPIVQTVETPDEITAIFDSISYNKGASVLRMLEGFIGEENFRLGVSDYLKKYKYGNTITQDLLSSLEPYFRKDNPTLSLTYIMDTWTRQMGYPLISIKSGDKPNTYIIRQERFLIDPEAKDPEPSKYNYRWLIPITYTSDKGRNDNITWFPDNSDSIQLTLNDGEEWFKINNNQIGYYRVNYEDSMWIKLVEQLKNKSTKLTISDRSHLLNDVFALAEAQIVSYDVALNLSAYLDVETDYVPWETASSIFSELSDRLLNTTAHDHLEVYIQKLIKPLYDTRSWERSNLTVIEGLLRTRVLSLATNYQLPEANSKVRSLFLSWLSSPNETKIEPDLRDFVYYHGMKSATQEEWDKLWQIYVNEEDVQELSKLRSALSAPRDGNILQRYLTLAWDENNIRSQDYLTVVQQISSNPSGTDLVWDYVRNNWTKFVDRFTLNSRYLGNLIPGVTGSFKTVDKLKEMESFFAKYPDAGAGELARQRALENVRDNIRWTNKHMTVVANWLKNRL
;
A
#
# COMPACT_ATOMS: atom_id res chain seq x y z
N MET A 1 7.28 -32.22 5.58
CA MET A 1 6.34 -31.13 5.28
C MET A 1 6.70 -30.56 3.91
N ALA A 2 5.76 -30.62 2.98
CA ALA A 2 6.00 -30.66 1.55
C ALA A 2 6.01 -29.26 0.90
N GLY A 3 6.93 -29.08 -0.06
CA GLY A 3 6.99 -27.94 -0.97
C GLY A 3 6.77 -28.39 -2.43
N ARG A 4 6.23 -27.47 -3.23
CA ARG A 4 5.63 -27.60 -4.57
C ARG A 4 6.49 -28.24 -5.70
N PRO A 5 5.84 -28.71 -6.81
CA PRO A 5 6.44 -29.51 -7.90
C PRO A 5 6.90 -28.73 -9.16
N ARG A 6 7.67 -29.38 -10.04
CA ARG A 6 7.78 -29.08 -11.49
C ARG A 6 7.70 -30.35 -12.35
N LYS A 7 7.02 -30.25 -13.50
CA LYS A 7 6.78 -31.28 -14.54
C LYS A 7 8.05 -31.61 -15.33
N MET A 8 8.22 -32.87 -15.73
CA MET A 8 8.57 -33.26 -17.11
C MET A 8 7.88 -34.58 -17.49
N TYR A 9 7.36 -34.64 -18.71
CA TYR A 9 7.09 -35.88 -19.44
C TYR A 9 8.14 -35.94 -20.56
N ASN A 10 8.69 -37.13 -20.84
CA ASN A 10 8.80 -37.59 -22.21
C ASN A 10 8.76 -39.12 -22.25
N LEU A 11 8.01 -39.61 -23.24
CA LEU A 11 7.88 -41.00 -23.63
C LEU A 11 9.10 -41.42 -24.46
N SER A 12 9.40 -42.72 -24.36
CA SER A 12 10.39 -43.51 -25.08
C SER A 12 10.46 -43.30 -26.60
N GLN A 13 11.66 -43.32 -27.17
CA GLN A 13 12.09 -44.39 -28.10
C GLN A 13 13.61 -44.36 -28.36
N GLU A 14 14.11 -45.54 -28.73
CA GLU A 14 15.50 -45.99 -28.89
C GLU A 14 16.23 -45.34 -30.08
N ASN A 15 17.55 -45.08 -29.94
CA ASN A 15 18.60 -45.81 -30.65
C ASN A 15 20.01 -45.25 -30.38
N SER A 16 20.97 -46.17 -30.54
CA SER A 16 22.42 -46.10 -30.58
C SER A 16 23.07 -44.76 -30.98
N ASP A 17 24.14 -44.36 -30.28
CA ASP A 17 25.52 -44.57 -30.72
C ASP A 17 26.52 -43.99 -29.72
N SER A 18 27.70 -44.60 -29.72
CA SER A 18 28.88 -44.30 -28.92
C SER A 18 29.66 -43.08 -29.42
N GLU A 19 30.52 -42.57 -28.52
CA GLU A 19 31.71 -41.73 -28.75
C GLU A 19 31.61 -40.21 -28.54
N ASN A 20 32.65 -39.71 -27.84
CA ASN A 20 33.10 -38.32 -27.59
C ASN A 20 32.50 -37.51 -26.43
N GLU A 21 33.05 -37.71 -25.22
CA GLU A 21 32.96 -36.75 -24.10
C GLU A 21 34.35 -36.49 -23.44
N SER A 22 35.39 -36.26 -24.23
CA SER A 22 36.71 -35.89 -23.67
C SER A 22 37.28 -34.54 -24.10
N GLU A 23 36.55 -33.71 -24.83
CA GLU A 23 37.10 -32.44 -25.37
C GLU A 23 36.39 -31.15 -24.94
N VAL A 24 35.59 -31.15 -23.87
CA VAL A 24 34.95 -29.91 -23.35
C VAL A 24 35.52 -29.50 -21.97
N ARG A 25 36.75 -29.91 -21.64
CA ARG A 25 37.28 -29.78 -20.27
C ARG A 25 38.09 -28.52 -19.93
N ASP A 26 38.37 -27.62 -20.87
CA ASP A 26 39.34 -26.53 -20.60
C ASP A 26 38.83 -25.08 -20.69
N GLU A 27 37.52 -24.80 -20.72
CA GLU A 27 37.02 -23.39 -20.76
C GLU A 27 36.05 -22.97 -19.65
N GLN A 28 35.95 -23.69 -18.53
CA GLN A 28 35.11 -23.30 -17.37
C GLN A 28 35.84 -23.18 -16.04
N LEU A 29 37.10 -22.73 -16.06
CA LEU A 29 37.87 -22.44 -14.85
C LEU A 29 38.24 -20.95 -14.76
N SER A 30 37.24 -20.10 -14.52
CA SER A 30 37.48 -18.83 -13.83
C SER A 30 36.23 -18.31 -13.11
N ALA A 31 36.38 -18.06 -11.82
CA ALA A 31 35.48 -17.39 -10.87
C ALA A 31 34.42 -18.25 -10.16
N GLY A 32 34.72 -18.58 -8.89
CA GLY A 32 33.77 -19.09 -7.90
C GLY A 32 34.30 -20.32 -7.16
N ILE A 33 34.48 -20.24 -5.84
CA ILE A 33 34.80 -21.40 -4.99
C ILE A 33 33.59 -22.35 -5.07
N ALA A 34 33.67 -23.37 -5.92
CA ALA A 34 32.75 -24.49 -5.90
C ALA A 34 33.27 -25.50 -4.86
N THR A 35 32.61 -25.60 -3.72
CA THR A 35 32.63 -26.85 -2.95
C THR A 35 32.13 -27.95 -3.89
N ILE A 36 32.99 -28.90 -4.25
CA ILE A 36 32.64 -30.05 -5.07
C ILE A 36 31.65 -30.89 -4.25
N GLU A 37 30.35 -30.76 -4.53
CA GLU A 37 29.32 -31.54 -3.86
C GLU A 37 29.37 -33.01 -4.33
N PRO A 38 29.25 -34.00 -3.42
CA PRO A 38 29.36 -35.42 -3.77
C PRO A 38 28.22 -35.86 -4.72
N MET A 39 28.59 -36.49 -5.83
CA MET A 39 27.71 -36.96 -6.91
C MET A 39 27.22 -38.40 -6.73
N THR A 40 27.88 -39.20 -5.88
CA THR A 40 27.50 -40.58 -5.57
C THR A 40 27.37 -40.83 -4.06
N TRP A 41 26.64 -41.87 -3.65
CA TRP A 41 26.56 -42.23 -2.22
C TRP A 41 27.93 -42.61 -1.66
N ASN A 42 28.81 -43.18 -2.47
CA ASN A 42 30.19 -43.47 -2.11
C ASN A 42 30.97 -42.18 -1.79
N GLU A 43 30.73 -41.10 -2.53
CA GLU A 43 31.33 -39.79 -2.24
C GLU A 43 30.73 -39.12 -0.99
N ILE A 44 29.49 -39.45 -0.61
CA ILE A 44 28.89 -39.03 0.67
C ILE A 44 29.51 -39.81 1.83
N GLU A 45 29.77 -41.10 1.66
CA GLU A 45 30.45 -41.95 2.66
C GLU A 45 31.85 -41.42 2.99
N ASP A 46 32.51 -40.79 2.02
CA ASP A 46 33.82 -40.16 2.17
C ASP A 46 33.74 -38.65 2.55
N SER A 47 32.54 -38.08 2.77
CA SER A 47 32.35 -36.66 3.08
C SER A 47 32.26 -36.35 4.58
N ASP A 48 32.71 -35.14 4.97
CA ASP A 48 32.62 -34.64 6.34
C ASP A 48 31.17 -34.51 6.87
N ASP A 49 30.18 -34.42 5.95
CA ASP A 49 28.75 -34.25 6.25
C ASP A 49 27.96 -35.58 6.36
N LEU A 50 28.63 -36.74 6.30
CA LEU A 50 28.00 -38.07 6.31
C LEU A 50 26.93 -38.24 7.39
N LYS A 51 27.18 -37.76 8.62
CA LYS A 51 26.22 -37.86 9.74
C LYS A 51 24.92 -37.10 9.47
N ALA A 52 24.99 -35.91 8.88
CA ALA A 52 23.80 -35.11 8.58
C ALA A 52 22.95 -35.80 7.49
N TRP A 53 23.60 -36.42 6.50
CA TRP A 53 22.93 -37.21 5.47
C TRP A 53 22.28 -38.48 6.02
N GLN A 54 22.93 -39.17 6.95
CA GLN A 54 22.36 -40.34 7.63
C GLN A 54 21.12 -39.96 8.44
N ILE A 55 21.16 -38.86 9.19
CA ILE A 55 20.00 -38.35 9.94
C ILE A 55 18.84 -38.01 9.00
N ALA A 56 19.10 -37.29 7.91
CA ALA A 56 18.07 -36.94 6.94
C ALA A 56 17.43 -38.17 6.27
N LEU A 57 18.23 -39.20 5.99
CA LEU A 57 17.77 -40.47 5.45
C LEU A 57 16.88 -41.23 6.46
N GLU A 58 17.32 -41.32 7.71
CA GLU A 58 16.58 -41.96 8.79
C GLU A 58 15.26 -41.24 9.07
N ASP A 59 15.26 -39.90 9.13
CA ASP A 59 14.06 -39.09 9.34
C ASP A 59 13.00 -39.32 8.25
N GLU A 60 13.41 -39.40 6.97
CA GLU A 60 12.49 -39.66 5.86
C GLU A 60 11.90 -41.08 5.94
N ILE A 61 12.71 -42.09 6.29
CA ILE A 61 12.25 -43.47 6.45
C ILE A 61 11.29 -43.57 7.66
N LEU A 62 11.66 -42.98 8.80
CA LEU A 62 10.83 -42.94 10.01
C LEU A 62 9.52 -42.21 9.76
N ALA A 63 9.53 -41.12 8.99
CA ALA A 63 8.30 -40.42 8.60
C ALA A 63 7.37 -41.32 7.78
N GLN A 64 7.90 -42.12 6.84
CA GLN A 64 7.08 -43.03 6.04
C GLN A 64 6.56 -44.22 6.85
N LEU A 65 7.36 -44.76 7.78
CA LEU A 65 6.95 -45.82 8.70
C LEU A 65 5.86 -45.34 9.68
N LYS A 66 6.06 -44.17 10.30
CA LYS A 66 5.08 -43.53 11.18
C LYS A 66 3.73 -43.33 10.47
N ASN A 67 3.78 -42.94 9.20
CA ASN A 67 2.58 -42.71 8.39
C ASN A 67 1.96 -43.99 7.81
N LYS A 68 2.57 -45.17 8.01
CA LYS A 68 2.13 -46.43 7.39
C LYS A 68 1.94 -46.30 5.87
N THR A 69 2.89 -45.62 5.22
CA THR A 69 2.77 -45.23 3.80
C THR A 69 2.77 -46.42 2.85
N TRP A 70 3.44 -47.50 3.21
CA TRP A 70 3.54 -48.74 2.45
C TRP A 70 3.64 -49.95 3.37
N GLU A 71 3.39 -51.13 2.83
CA GLU A 71 3.72 -52.41 3.47
C GLU A 71 4.60 -53.25 2.52
N ILE A 72 5.44 -54.11 3.07
CA ILE A 72 6.28 -55.01 2.26
C ILE A 72 5.43 -56.22 1.86
N VAL A 73 5.31 -56.48 0.56
CA VAL A 73 4.60 -57.63 0.01
C VAL A 73 5.48 -58.42 -0.96
N PRO A 74 5.22 -59.73 -1.18
CA PRO A 74 5.89 -60.48 -2.23
C PRO A 74 5.73 -59.85 -3.61
N ARG A 75 6.78 -59.86 -4.43
CA ARG A 75 6.75 -59.31 -5.78
C ARG A 75 5.63 -59.96 -6.62
N PRO A 76 4.67 -59.20 -7.16
CA PRO A 76 3.60 -59.76 -8.00
C PRO A 76 4.17 -60.29 -9.32
N LYS A 77 3.83 -61.52 -9.71
CA LYS A 77 4.31 -62.15 -10.96
C LYS A 77 3.78 -61.49 -12.25
N GLN A 78 2.66 -60.76 -12.17
CA GLN A 78 1.94 -60.22 -13.33
C GLN A 78 1.83 -58.69 -13.36
N ARG A 79 2.53 -57.97 -12.48
CA ARG A 79 2.50 -56.49 -12.47
C ARG A 79 3.89 -55.91 -12.66
N LYS A 80 3.96 -54.86 -13.47
CA LYS A 80 5.18 -54.06 -13.65
C LYS A 80 5.48 -53.34 -12.33
N VAL A 81 6.58 -53.72 -11.68
CA VAL A 81 7.10 -53.05 -10.49
C VAL A 81 7.73 -51.73 -10.92
N ILE A 82 7.39 -50.65 -10.23
CA ILE A 82 7.99 -49.33 -10.46
C ILE A 82 9.21 -49.21 -9.55
N GLY A 83 10.38 -48.94 -10.14
CA GLY A 83 11.58 -48.66 -9.37
C GLY A 83 11.47 -47.33 -8.64
N SER A 84 11.98 -47.28 -7.40
CA SER A 84 12.08 -46.06 -6.59
C SER A 84 13.51 -45.89 -6.11
N ARG A 85 13.95 -44.63 -5.98
CA ARG A 85 15.28 -44.25 -5.46
C ARG A 85 15.08 -43.09 -4.49
N LEU A 86 15.80 -43.10 -3.38
CA LEU A 86 15.89 -41.93 -2.51
C LEU A 86 16.83 -40.93 -3.18
N VAL A 87 16.39 -39.69 -3.32
CA VAL A 87 17.17 -38.60 -3.90
C VAL A 87 17.41 -37.60 -2.79
N LEU A 88 18.66 -37.54 -2.34
CA LEU A 88 19.13 -36.58 -1.36
C LEU A 88 19.68 -35.36 -2.11
N SER A 89 19.42 -34.16 -1.61
CA SER A 89 19.91 -32.92 -2.22
C SER A 89 20.17 -31.86 -1.16
N THR A 90 21.32 -31.20 -1.23
CA THR A 90 21.58 -29.96 -0.49
C THR A 90 20.69 -28.87 -1.07
N LYS A 91 20.24 -27.93 -0.23
CA LYS A 91 19.54 -26.73 -0.69
C LYS A 91 20.44 -25.53 -0.47
N ASN A 92 21.31 -25.26 -1.45
CA ASN A 92 22.01 -23.98 -1.51
C ASN A 92 21.09 -22.94 -2.19
N ARG A 93 20.75 -21.88 -1.46
CA ARG A 93 20.06 -20.72 -2.03
C ARG A 93 21.12 -19.83 -2.66
N VAL A 94 21.32 -19.94 -3.98
CA VAL A 94 22.16 -19.01 -4.74
C VAL A 94 21.27 -17.93 -5.38
N LEU A 95 21.64 -16.67 -5.16
CA LEU A 95 21.10 -15.48 -5.81
C LEU A 95 21.85 -15.25 -7.13
N ALA A 96 21.16 -15.06 -8.25
CA ALA A 96 21.82 -14.63 -9.49
C ALA A 96 20.96 -13.66 -10.32
N ASN A 97 21.59 -12.55 -10.69
CA ASN A 97 21.09 -11.43 -11.48
C ASN A 97 21.10 -11.71 -13.00
N GLU A 98 20.32 -10.89 -13.71
CA GLU A 98 20.35 -10.53 -15.15
C GLU A 98 19.16 -10.96 -16.02
N LYS A 99 18.85 -10.11 -17.01
CA LYS A 99 17.64 -10.07 -17.85
C LYS A 99 18.06 -10.23 -19.32
N VAL A 100 17.46 -11.18 -20.04
CA VAL A 100 16.89 -10.96 -21.38
C VAL A 100 15.70 -11.94 -21.57
N GLY A 101 14.53 -11.43 -21.96
CA GLY A 101 13.48 -12.15 -22.69
C GLY A 101 12.74 -13.32 -22.01
N SER A 102 11.48 -13.07 -21.60
CA SER A 102 10.41 -14.05 -21.31
C SER A 102 10.54 -14.96 -20.07
N GLN A 103 9.53 -14.87 -19.19
CA GLN A 103 9.26 -15.73 -18.03
C GLN A 103 10.43 -15.98 -17.04
N LYS A 104 10.66 -15.02 -16.13
CA LYS A 104 11.48 -15.25 -14.92
C LYS A 104 10.74 -16.15 -13.93
N ARG A 105 10.96 -17.45 -14.03
CA ARG A 105 10.90 -18.36 -12.89
C ARG A 105 12.23 -18.25 -12.16
N THR A 106 12.23 -18.05 -10.85
CA THR A 106 13.41 -18.31 -10.01
C THR A 106 13.92 -19.70 -10.36
N VAL A 107 15.06 -19.76 -11.02
CA VAL A 107 15.83 -20.98 -11.17
C VAL A 107 16.77 -20.93 -9.97
N THR A 108 16.38 -21.59 -8.87
CA THR A 108 17.42 -22.28 -8.10
C THR A 108 18.15 -23.10 -9.13
N GLU A 109 19.40 -22.75 -9.42
CA GLU A 109 20.31 -23.67 -10.06
C GLU A 109 20.47 -24.81 -9.05
N LYS A 110 19.54 -25.76 -9.12
CA LYS A 110 19.75 -27.05 -8.50
C LYS A 110 20.85 -27.64 -9.35
N ASN A 111 22.08 -27.63 -8.85
CA ASN A 111 22.97 -28.74 -9.11
C ASN A 111 22.24 -29.98 -8.57
N ILE A 112 21.43 -30.61 -9.43
CA ILE A 112 20.78 -31.86 -9.10
C ILE A 112 21.85 -32.94 -9.20
N LEU A 113 22.66 -33.03 -8.17
CA LEU A 113 23.48 -34.21 -7.94
C LEU A 113 22.62 -35.16 -7.10
N LYS A 114 22.02 -36.13 -7.80
CA LYS A 114 21.20 -37.17 -7.18
C LYS A 114 22.13 -38.29 -6.71
N THR A 115 22.52 -38.28 -5.45
CA THR A 115 23.04 -39.50 -4.84
C THR A 115 21.86 -40.44 -4.59
N ALA A 116 21.83 -41.55 -5.30
CA ALA A 116 20.73 -42.51 -5.23
C ALA A 116 21.14 -43.71 -4.36
N LYS A 117 20.53 -43.84 -3.17
CA LYS A 117 20.55 -45.10 -2.42
C LYS A 117 19.31 -45.94 -2.77
N SER A 118 19.50 -47.24 -2.97
CA SER A 118 18.36 -48.11 -3.23
C SER A 118 17.57 -48.30 -1.92
N TRP A 119 16.24 -48.37 -2.02
CA TRP A 119 15.39 -48.73 -0.88
C TRP A 119 15.74 -50.12 -0.31
N ASN A 120 16.36 -50.99 -1.11
CA ASN A 120 16.77 -52.33 -0.69
C ASN A 120 17.86 -52.29 0.38
N ASP A 121 18.77 -51.32 0.29
CA ASP A 121 19.88 -51.14 1.23
C ASP A 121 19.39 -50.45 2.52
N ALA A 122 18.36 -49.62 2.43
CA ALA A 122 17.73 -48.93 3.55
C ALA A 122 16.76 -49.82 4.36
N LEU A 123 16.27 -50.92 3.78
CA LEU A 123 15.28 -51.83 4.37
C LEU A 123 15.85 -53.21 4.72
N ASN A 124 17.17 -53.31 4.96
CA ASN A 124 17.85 -54.55 5.36
C ASN A 124 17.63 -55.75 4.40
N GLY A 125 17.68 -55.54 3.09
CA GLY A 125 17.90 -56.65 2.14
C GLY A 125 16.72 -57.61 1.92
N CYS A 126 15.48 -57.12 1.88
CA CYS A 126 14.30 -57.94 1.55
C CYS A 126 14.31 -58.44 0.09
N VAL A 127 15.01 -59.56 -0.18
CA VAL A 127 15.08 -60.16 -1.52
C VAL A 127 13.67 -60.63 -1.95
N ASN A 128 13.27 -60.28 -3.19
CA ASN A 128 11.99 -60.67 -3.82
C ASN A 128 10.70 -60.04 -3.27
N SER A 129 10.80 -58.94 -2.52
CA SER A 129 9.64 -58.18 -2.03
C SER A 129 9.54 -56.79 -2.69
N VAL A 130 8.36 -56.18 -2.61
CA VAL A 130 8.10 -54.81 -3.09
C VAL A 130 7.29 -54.03 -2.05
N CYS A 131 7.44 -52.71 -2.02
CA CYS A 131 6.59 -51.84 -1.21
C CYS A 131 5.23 -51.67 -1.90
N LEU A 132 4.18 -52.25 -1.33
CA LEU A 132 2.81 -51.95 -1.72
C LEU A 132 2.41 -50.63 -1.09
N LEU A 133 2.31 -49.59 -1.92
CA LEU A 133 1.93 -48.26 -1.49
C LEU A 133 0.47 -48.26 -0.98
N LYS A 134 0.28 -47.91 0.30
CA LYS A 134 -1.04 -47.78 0.94
C LYS A 134 -1.54 -46.33 0.94
N LYS A 135 -0.62 -45.36 0.83
CA LYS A 135 -0.93 -43.92 0.76
C LYS A 135 -0.16 -43.26 -0.37
N SER A 136 -0.78 -42.33 -1.08
CA SER A 136 -0.13 -41.63 -2.19
C SER A 136 1.10 -40.82 -1.74
N LEU A 137 2.23 -40.96 -2.45
CA LEU A 137 3.43 -40.16 -2.18
C LEU A 137 3.33 -38.78 -2.83
N TYR A 138 3.58 -37.72 -2.07
CA TYR A 138 3.58 -36.36 -2.60
C TYR A 138 4.55 -36.23 -3.79
N GLY A 139 4.12 -35.58 -4.88
CA GLY A 139 4.92 -35.42 -6.11
C GLY A 139 4.65 -36.45 -7.22
N LEU A 140 3.92 -37.53 -6.97
CA LEU A 140 3.40 -38.37 -8.06
C LEU A 140 2.16 -37.73 -8.69
N ARG A 141 2.02 -37.84 -10.02
CA ARG A 141 0.81 -37.37 -10.75
C ARG A 141 -0.48 -37.96 -10.19
N GLN A 142 -0.41 -39.21 -9.73
CA GLN A 142 -1.55 -39.92 -9.16
C GLN A 142 -1.99 -39.31 -7.82
N SER A 143 -1.08 -38.70 -7.06
CA SER A 143 -1.38 -38.22 -5.70
C SER A 143 -2.32 -37.02 -5.70
N GLY A 144 -2.11 -36.05 -6.59
CA GLY A 144 -3.05 -34.94 -6.77
C GLY A 144 -4.44 -35.41 -7.20
N LEU A 145 -4.50 -36.42 -8.08
CA LEU A 145 -5.77 -37.01 -8.51
C LEU A 145 -6.48 -37.75 -7.37
N GLN A 146 -5.76 -38.52 -6.54
CA GLN A 146 -6.36 -39.22 -5.40
C GLN A 146 -6.84 -38.24 -4.33
N TRP A 147 -6.05 -37.22 -4.01
CA TRP A 147 -6.46 -36.15 -3.11
C TRP A 147 -7.74 -35.46 -3.60
N HIS A 148 -7.77 -35.05 -4.88
CA HIS A 148 -8.94 -34.39 -5.45
C HIS A 148 -10.16 -35.31 -5.45
N ARG A 149 -10.00 -36.61 -5.77
CA ARG A 149 -11.10 -37.58 -5.71
C ARG A 149 -11.67 -37.74 -4.30
N GLU A 150 -10.81 -37.79 -3.30
CA GLU A 150 -11.25 -37.91 -1.90
C GLU A 150 -11.95 -36.64 -1.42
N LEU A 151 -11.45 -35.46 -1.80
CA LEU A 151 -12.11 -34.19 -1.55
C LEU A 151 -13.49 -34.12 -2.23
N VAL A 152 -13.57 -34.41 -3.53
CA VAL A 152 -14.84 -34.44 -4.27
C VAL A 152 -15.83 -35.41 -3.63
N ARG A 153 -15.36 -36.58 -3.17
CA ARG A 153 -16.20 -37.54 -2.47
C ARG A 153 -16.76 -36.94 -1.18
N LYS A 154 -15.93 -36.27 -0.38
CA LYS A 154 -16.37 -35.59 0.84
C LYS A 154 -17.28 -34.41 0.61
N LEU A 155 -17.06 -33.63 -0.45
CA LEU A 155 -17.95 -32.55 -0.83
C LEU A 155 -19.31 -33.07 -1.28
N LYS A 156 -19.36 -34.18 -2.03
CA LYS A 156 -20.63 -34.86 -2.37
C LYS A 156 -21.36 -35.38 -1.14
N ASP A 157 -20.65 -35.92 -0.14
CA ASP A 157 -21.24 -36.32 1.15
C ASP A 157 -21.91 -35.11 1.86
N CYS A 158 -21.50 -33.89 1.52
CA CYS A 158 -22.04 -32.62 2.03
C CYS A 158 -23.02 -31.92 1.06
N ASN A 159 -23.55 -32.62 0.06
CA ASN A 159 -24.48 -32.11 -0.97
C ASN A 159 -23.90 -31.01 -1.89
N PHE A 160 -22.58 -31.01 -2.11
CA PHE A 160 -21.97 -30.16 -3.12
C PHE A 160 -21.92 -30.83 -4.49
N GLU A 161 -22.18 -30.03 -5.52
CA GLU A 161 -22.02 -30.40 -6.93
C GLU A 161 -20.94 -29.55 -7.58
N GLY A 162 -20.05 -30.18 -8.35
CA GLY A 162 -19.02 -29.45 -9.11
C GLY A 162 -19.60 -28.76 -10.34
N LEU A 163 -19.21 -27.52 -10.61
CA LEU A 163 -19.60 -26.81 -11.82
C LEU A 163 -18.97 -27.46 -13.07
N GLN A 164 -19.73 -27.51 -14.16
CA GLN A 164 -19.20 -28.03 -15.42
C GLN A 164 -18.22 -27.05 -16.09
N GLN A 165 -18.44 -25.76 -15.89
CA GLN A 165 -17.63 -24.68 -16.45
C GLN A 165 -16.28 -24.56 -15.75
N ASP A 166 -16.24 -24.84 -14.45
CA ASP A 166 -15.01 -24.88 -13.66
C ASP A 166 -15.03 -26.06 -12.66
N PRO A 167 -14.24 -27.13 -12.92
CA PRO A 167 -14.21 -28.32 -12.07
C PRO A 167 -13.58 -28.09 -10.69
N CYS A 168 -13.03 -26.90 -10.43
CA CYS A 168 -12.50 -26.50 -9.12
C CYS A 168 -13.54 -25.78 -8.26
N VAL A 169 -14.73 -25.50 -8.79
CA VAL A 169 -15.80 -24.81 -8.07
C VAL A 169 -16.95 -25.77 -7.79
N PHE A 170 -17.40 -25.78 -6.55
CA PHE A 170 -18.47 -26.62 -6.04
C PHE A 170 -19.57 -25.76 -5.44
N VAL A 171 -20.83 -26.14 -5.65
CA VAL A 171 -22.00 -25.39 -5.19
C VAL A 171 -22.92 -26.33 -4.41
N ALA A 172 -23.40 -25.87 -3.27
CA ALA A 172 -24.50 -26.48 -2.54
C ALA A 172 -25.61 -25.45 -2.35
N GLN A 173 -26.86 -25.90 -2.28
CA GLN A 173 -28.02 -25.05 -2.03
C GLN A 173 -28.84 -25.60 -0.86
N LYS A 174 -29.33 -24.70 0.01
CA LYS A 174 -30.21 -25.01 1.14
C LYS A 174 -31.34 -23.98 1.18
N GLY A 175 -32.45 -24.28 0.51
CA GLY A 175 -33.53 -23.30 0.29
C GLY A 175 -33.08 -22.22 -0.70
N GLU A 176 -33.19 -20.96 -0.32
CA GLU A 176 -32.68 -19.82 -1.11
C GLU A 176 -31.19 -19.53 -0.89
N ARG A 177 -30.57 -20.18 0.12
CA ARG A 177 -29.16 -19.96 0.46
C ARG A 177 -28.24 -20.81 -0.39
N ILE A 178 -27.08 -20.25 -0.72
CA ILE A 178 -26.06 -20.88 -1.55
C ILE A 178 -24.73 -20.91 -0.79
N MET A 179 -24.00 -22.01 -0.91
CA MET A 179 -22.61 -22.10 -0.50
C MET A 179 -21.74 -22.47 -1.70
N LEU A 180 -20.68 -21.70 -1.89
CA LEU A 180 -19.67 -21.91 -2.92
C LEU A 180 -18.37 -22.39 -2.27
N ILE A 181 -17.75 -23.40 -2.89
CA ILE A 181 -16.42 -23.87 -2.54
C ILE A 181 -15.52 -23.75 -3.76
N GLY A 182 -14.48 -22.93 -3.68
CA GLY A 182 -13.40 -22.86 -4.66
C GLY A 182 -12.16 -23.62 -4.15
N ILE A 183 -11.55 -24.44 -4.99
CA ILE A 183 -10.35 -25.22 -4.64
C ILE A 183 -9.16 -24.77 -5.48
N TYR A 184 -8.06 -24.45 -4.83
CA TYR A 184 -6.79 -24.18 -5.50
C TYR A 184 -5.67 -25.04 -4.89
N VAL A 185 -5.22 -26.06 -5.63
CA VAL A 185 -4.26 -27.06 -5.14
C VAL A 185 -4.78 -27.78 -3.90
N ASP A 186 -4.43 -27.34 -2.70
CA ASP A 186 -4.89 -27.85 -1.40
C ASP A 186 -5.59 -26.79 -0.54
N ASP A 187 -5.68 -25.55 -1.03
CA ASP A 187 -6.42 -24.45 -0.39
C ASP A 187 -7.91 -24.49 -0.78
N ILE A 188 -8.78 -24.21 0.20
CA ILE A 188 -10.23 -24.23 0.04
C ILE A 188 -10.77 -22.85 0.44
N ILE A 189 -11.48 -22.20 -0.48
CA ILE A 189 -12.24 -20.97 -0.22
C ILE A 189 -13.72 -21.36 -0.09
N LEU A 190 -14.32 -21.03 1.06
CA LEU A 190 -15.75 -21.21 1.34
C LEU A 190 -16.43 -19.84 1.35
N ALA A 191 -17.54 -19.69 0.63
CA ALA A 191 -18.34 -18.46 0.63
C ALA A 191 -19.82 -18.79 0.80
N THR A 192 -20.47 -18.19 1.79
CA THR A 192 -21.92 -18.27 2.03
C THR A 192 -22.37 -17.11 2.93
N ASP A 193 -23.66 -16.82 2.93
CA ASP A 193 -24.36 -15.94 3.87
C ASP A 193 -24.84 -16.67 5.15
N ASP A 194 -24.62 -17.99 5.25
CA ASP A 194 -25.03 -18.84 6.38
C ASP A 194 -23.82 -19.32 7.21
N VAL A 195 -23.52 -18.61 8.29
CA VAL A 195 -22.37 -18.92 9.16
C VAL A 195 -22.51 -20.29 9.85
N ASP A 196 -23.71 -20.66 10.28
CA ASP A 196 -23.95 -21.95 10.94
C ASP A 196 -23.70 -23.10 9.97
N TRP A 197 -24.20 -22.97 8.73
CA TRP A 197 -23.95 -23.95 7.69
C TRP A 197 -22.47 -24.04 7.32
N MET A 198 -21.76 -22.91 7.27
CA MET A 198 -20.30 -22.91 7.04
C MET A 198 -19.56 -23.67 8.14
N CYS A 199 -19.94 -23.47 9.41
CA CYS A 199 -19.36 -24.19 10.54
C CYS A 199 -19.57 -25.70 10.43
N ASP A 200 -20.77 -26.15 10.04
CA ASP A 200 -21.07 -27.56 9.82
C ASP A 200 -20.20 -28.17 8.70
N ILE A 201 -20.02 -27.45 7.60
CA ILE A 201 -19.16 -27.90 6.49
C ILE A 201 -17.69 -27.95 6.90
N LYS A 202 -17.18 -26.93 7.61
CA LYS A 202 -15.81 -26.94 8.15
C LYS A 202 -15.57 -28.11 9.10
N LYS A 203 -16.54 -28.42 9.96
CA LYS A 203 -16.49 -29.57 10.88
C LYS A 203 -16.48 -30.90 10.11
N SER A 204 -17.28 -31.00 9.05
CA SER A 204 -17.28 -32.19 8.17
C SER A 204 -15.94 -32.38 7.46
N LEU A 205 -15.39 -31.32 6.87
CA LEU A 205 -14.11 -31.37 6.17
C LEU A 205 -12.94 -31.65 7.12
N SER A 206 -12.89 -31.00 8.28
CA SER A 206 -11.84 -31.22 9.30
C SER A 206 -11.86 -32.62 9.91
N SER A 207 -13.00 -33.33 9.85
CA SER A 207 -13.07 -34.74 10.22
C SER A 207 -12.30 -35.67 9.25
N ALA A 208 -12.05 -35.21 8.03
CA ALA A 208 -11.40 -35.97 6.96
C ALA A 208 -10.00 -35.44 6.60
N PHE A 209 -9.75 -34.15 6.82
CA PHE A 209 -8.52 -33.47 6.43
C PHE A 209 -7.93 -32.69 7.62
N GLU A 210 -6.61 -32.70 7.76
CA GLU A 210 -5.92 -31.78 8.67
C GLU A 210 -5.97 -30.37 8.06
N MET A 211 -6.66 -29.45 8.71
CA MET A 211 -6.98 -28.13 8.17
C MET A 211 -6.60 -27.03 9.16
N LYS A 212 -6.27 -25.87 8.60
CA LYS A 212 -6.24 -24.58 9.30
C LYS A 212 -7.21 -23.67 8.57
N ASP A 213 -7.89 -22.81 9.32
CA ASP A 213 -8.86 -21.87 8.80
C ASP A 213 -8.37 -20.41 8.96
N MET A 214 -8.89 -19.57 8.08
CA MET A 214 -8.76 -18.13 8.14
C MET A 214 -10.01 -17.55 7.52
N ASP A 215 -10.85 -16.97 8.36
CA ASP A 215 -12.11 -16.38 7.96
C ASP A 215 -11.96 -14.89 7.66
N MET A 216 -12.81 -14.41 6.77
CA MET A 216 -12.97 -13.00 6.44
C MET A 216 -14.46 -12.71 6.41
N ILE A 217 -14.91 -11.73 7.20
CA ILE A 217 -16.33 -11.39 7.33
C ILE A 217 -16.57 -9.91 7.10
N ALA A 218 -17.56 -9.59 6.26
CA ALA A 218 -18.08 -8.24 6.10
C ALA A 218 -19.17 -7.98 7.16
N ILE A 219 -19.03 -6.91 7.92
CA ILE A 219 -19.96 -6.50 8.98
C ILE A 219 -20.62 -5.18 8.54
N PRO A 220 -21.97 -5.10 8.50
CA PRO A 220 -22.68 -3.91 8.03
C PRO A 220 -22.39 -2.62 8.82
N ASP A 221 -22.32 -2.75 10.15
CA ASP A 221 -22.00 -1.65 11.07
C ASP A 221 -20.70 -1.97 11.79
N TYR A 222 -19.60 -1.43 11.26
CA TYR A 222 -18.26 -1.67 11.77
C TYR A 222 -17.52 -0.35 11.93
N VAL A 223 -17.11 -0.07 13.17
CA VAL A 223 -16.50 1.22 13.55
C VAL A 223 -15.16 1.42 12.86
N SER A 224 -14.42 0.35 12.57
CA SER A 224 -13.13 0.40 11.86
C SER A 224 -13.29 0.09 10.37
N GLY A 225 -12.26 0.37 9.57
CA GLY A 225 -12.23 -0.07 8.17
C GLY A 225 -12.16 -1.60 8.07
N ALA A 226 -11.28 -2.20 8.87
CA ALA A 226 -11.13 -3.62 9.12
C ALA A 226 -10.39 -3.85 10.45
N THR A 227 -10.28 -5.10 10.89
CA THR A 227 -9.50 -5.52 12.08
C THR A 227 -9.01 -6.95 11.91
N GLU A 228 -7.76 -7.16 12.28
CA GLU A 228 -6.91 -8.30 11.96
C GLU A 228 -7.10 -9.52 12.89
N HIS A 229 -8.27 -9.72 13.52
CA HIS A 229 -8.41 -10.79 14.52
C HIS A 229 -7.90 -12.13 13.96
N TRP A 230 -7.01 -12.79 14.70
CA TRP A 230 -6.23 -13.90 14.15
C TRP A 230 -7.12 -15.10 13.81
N GLY A 231 -7.27 -15.36 12.51
CA GLY A 231 -8.14 -16.42 11.98
C GLY A 231 -9.58 -15.99 11.69
N LEU A 232 -9.99 -14.75 12.00
CA LEU A 232 -11.30 -14.18 11.66
C LEU A 232 -11.19 -12.67 11.40
N ILE A 233 -10.71 -12.30 10.22
CA ILE A 233 -10.55 -10.90 9.86
C ILE A 233 -11.92 -10.27 9.62
N THR A 234 -12.20 -9.16 10.28
CA THR A 234 -13.47 -8.44 10.20
C THR A 234 -13.31 -7.20 9.35
N TYR A 235 -14.23 -6.94 8.42
CA TYR A 235 -14.20 -5.80 7.52
C TYR A 235 -15.52 -5.04 7.58
N ARG A 236 -15.47 -3.73 7.36
CA ARG A 236 -16.65 -3.00 6.88
C ARG A 236 -16.99 -3.49 5.47
N GLU A 237 -18.28 -3.53 5.11
CA GLU A 237 -18.72 -3.99 3.78
C GLU A 237 -18.00 -3.28 2.62
N THR A 238 -17.81 -1.96 2.71
CA THR A 238 -17.09 -1.13 1.72
C THR A 238 -15.61 -1.47 1.57
N SER A 239 -15.03 -2.18 2.54
CA SER A 239 -13.61 -2.54 2.62
C SER A 239 -13.33 -3.97 2.14
N PHE A 240 -14.37 -4.76 1.84
CA PHE A 240 -14.23 -6.18 1.47
C PHE A 240 -15.07 -6.58 0.27
N LEU A 241 -16.32 -6.13 0.18
CA LEU A 241 -17.23 -6.53 -0.89
C LEU A 241 -16.95 -5.74 -2.17
N ILE A 242 -16.97 -6.43 -3.31
CA ILE A 242 -16.85 -5.84 -4.66
C ILE A 242 -17.96 -6.42 -5.54
N ASP A 243 -18.79 -5.54 -6.08
CA ASP A 243 -19.60 -5.83 -7.26
C ASP A 243 -18.81 -5.44 -8.52
N ASN A 244 -18.62 -6.37 -9.46
CA ASN A 244 -17.79 -6.12 -10.64
C ASN A 244 -18.36 -5.08 -11.62
N ASP A 245 -19.68 -4.91 -11.63
CA ASP A 245 -20.41 -4.00 -12.50
C ASP A 245 -20.57 -2.61 -11.88
N LEU A 246 -20.52 -2.51 -10.54
CA LEU A 246 -20.70 -1.24 -9.80
C LEU A 246 -19.41 -0.67 -9.21
N ALA A 247 -18.37 -1.48 -9.00
CA ALA A 247 -17.14 -1.04 -8.37
C ALA A 247 -16.22 -0.28 -9.33
N SER A 248 -15.79 0.91 -8.91
CA SER A 248 -14.76 1.68 -9.60
C SER A 248 -13.38 1.03 -9.46
N SER A 249 -12.45 1.39 -10.35
CA SER A 249 -11.02 1.10 -10.26
C SER A 249 -10.45 1.52 -8.90
N ARG A 250 -10.92 2.64 -8.32
CA ARG A 250 -10.56 3.09 -6.98
C ARG A 250 -11.09 2.16 -5.89
N ASN A 251 -12.33 1.68 -6.00
CA ASN A 251 -12.91 0.73 -5.04
C ASN A 251 -12.14 -0.59 -5.05
N LYS A 252 -11.87 -1.14 -6.24
CA LYS A 252 -11.09 -2.38 -6.40
C LYS A 252 -9.72 -2.28 -5.75
N LEU A 253 -9.02 -1.16 -6.01
CA LEU A 253 -7.73 -0.88 -5.39
C LEU A 253 -7.84 -0.73 -3.87
N SER A 254 -8.87 -0.05 -3.36
CA SER A 254 -9.06 0.17 -1.93
C SER A 254 -9.32 -1.13 -1.15
N VAL A 255 -10.20 -1.99 -1.67
CA VAL A 255 -10.51 -3.30 -1.08
C VAL A 255 -9.27 -4.19 -1.11
N ALA A 256 -8.58 -4.27 -2.26
CA ALA A 256 -7.36 -5.06 -2.38
C ALA A 256 -6.26 -4.60 -1.39
N ASN A 257 -6.11 -3.29 -1.19
CA ASN A 257 -5.18 -2.74 -0.19
C ASN A 257 -5.57 -3.17 1.22
N THR A 258 -6.84 -3.05 1.58
CA THR A 258 -7.30 -3.40 2.94
C THR A 258 -7.11 -4.88 3.20
N VAL A 259 -7.51 -5.76 2.28
CA VAL A 259 -7.29 -7.21 2.42
C VAL A 259 -5.80 -7.56 2.55
N ALA A 260 -4.94 -6.94 1.74
CA ALA A 260 -3.50 -7.17 1.83
C ALA A 260 -2.89 -6.66 3.15
N HIS A 261 -3.41 -5.55 3.69
CA HIS A 261 -3.03 -4.99 4.98
C HIS A 261 -3.37 -5.96 6.12
N GLU A 262 -4.62 -6.39 6.22
CA GLU A 262 -5.07 -7.31 7.27
C GLU A 262 -4.38 -8.68 7.19
N LEU A 263 -4.12 -9.17 5.97
CA LEU A 263 -3.35 -10.40 5.80
C LEU A 263 -1.89 -10.25 6.26
N ALA A 264 -1.29 -9.07 6.09
CA ALA A 264 0.06 -8.83 6.60
C ALA A 264 0.12 -8.91 8.14
N HIS A 265 -0.95 -8.49 8.82
CA HIS A 265 -1.05 -8.58 10.27
C HIS A 265 -1.05 -10.01 10.82
N MET A 266 -1.39 -11.03 10.00
CA MET A 266 -1.21 -12.43 10.40
C MET A 266 0.24 -12.74 10.79
N TRP A 267 1.21 -11.96 10.32
CA TRP A 267 2.60 -11.99 10.75
C TRP A 267 2.96 -10.81 11.67
N PHE A 268 2.65 -9.58 11.26
CA PHE A 268 3.03 -8.35 11.94
C PHE A 268 1.88 -7.81 12.81
N GLY A 269 1.80 -8.29 14.04
CA GLY A 269 0.75 -7.96 14.99
C GLY A 269 0.18 -9.20 15.67
N ASN A 270 -0.11 -10.25 14.90
CA ASN A 270 -0.66 -11.49 15.45
C ASN A 270 0.44 -12.50 15.83
N LEU A 271 1.26 -12.92 14.86
CA LEU A 271 2.32 -13.89 15.12
C LEU A 271 3.45 -13.28 15.98
N VAL A 272 3.82 -12.04 15.68
CA VAL A 272 4.74 -11.26 16.50
C VAL A 272 4.06 -9.94 16.80
N THR A 273 3.77 -9.70 18.07
CA THR A 273 3.00 -8.54 18.53
C THR A 273 3.96 -7.53 19.15
N MET A 274 3.72 -6.23 18.96
CA MET A 274 4.43 -5.23 19.75
C MET A 274 4.25 -5.47 21.26
N LYS A 275 5.24 -5.05 22.06
CA LYS A 275 5.22 -5.24 23.51
C LYS A 275 4.24 -4.32 24.22
N TRP A 276 4.09 -3.11 23.72
CA TRP A 276 3.12 -2.13 24.20
C TRP A 276 2.77 -1.16 23.06
N TRP A 277 1.76 -0.32 23.28
CA TRP A 277 1.20 0.59 22.26
C TRP A 277 2.18 1.67 21.80
N ASP A 278 3.21 1.97 22.60
CA ASP A 278 4.34 2.83 22.21
C ASP A 278 5.10 2.32 20.97
N GLU A 279 4.95 1.04 20.65
CA GLU A 279 5.60 0.33 19.53
C GLU A 279 4.59 -0.09 18.44
N VAL A 280 3.37 0.48 18.41
CA VAL A 280 2.28 0.10 17.48
C VAL A 280 2.68 0.12 16.00
N TRP A 281 3.64 0.97 15.63
CA TRP A 281 4.16 1.05 14.27
C TRP A 281 4.81 -0.25 13.77
N LEU A 282 5.28 -1.13 14.67
CA LEU A 282 5.80 -2.46 14.31
C LEU A 282 4.72 -3.35 13.69
N ASN A 283 3.45 -3.09 14.01
CA ASN A 283 2.31 -3.74 13.37
C ASN A 283 1.89 -2.90 12.15
N GLU A 284 1.45 -1.66 12.40
CA GLU A 284 0.73 -0.83 11.43
C GLU A 284 1.62 -0.32 10.29
N GLY A 285 2.86 0.06 10.61
CA GLY A 285 3.85 0.45 9.62
C GLY A 285 4.25 -0.72 8.72
N PHE A 286 4.41 -1.92 9.28
CA PHE A 286 4.70 -3.12 8.49
C PHE A 286 3.54 -3.54 7.62
N ALA A 287 2.31 -3.58 8.15
CA ALA A 287 1.14 -3.92 7.34
C ALA A 287 0.93 -2.92 6.20
N SER A 288 1.07 -1.63 6.50
CA SER A 288 1.00 -0.53 5.51
C SER A 288 2.08 -0.62 4.44
N TYR A 289 3.29 -1.10 4.77
CA TYR A 289 4.33 -1.30 3.77
C TYR A 289 4.13 -2.59 2.96
N MET A 290 3.78 -3.68 3.64
CA MET A 290 3.60 -5.00 3.03
C MET A 290 2.40 -5.04 2.09
N GLN A 291 1.32 -4.30 2.35
CA GLN A 291 0.19 -4.23 1.42
C GLN A 291 0.65 -3.75 0.02
N VAL A 292 1.55 -2.77 -0.04
CA VAL A 292 2.05 -2.21 -1.29
C VAL A 292 2.96 -3.22 -2.00
N LYS A 293 3.85 -3.88 -1.26
CA LYS A 293 4.72 -4.93 -1.82
C LYS A 293 3.93 -6.12 -2.33
N ALA A 294 2.95 -6.59 -1.56
CA ALA A 294 2.11 -7.73 -1.90
C ALA A 294 1.30 -7.44 -3.18
N LEU A 295 0.62 -6.29 -3.22
CA LEU A 295 -0.16 -5.90 -4.41
C LEU A 295 0.73 -5.64 -5.63
N ASN A 296 1.91 -5.05 -5.46
CA ASN A 296 2.85 -4.90 -6.58
C ASN A 296 3.29 -6.25 -7.16
N ALA A 297 3.45 -7.27 -6.31
CA ALA A 297 3.84 -8.61 -6.74
C ALA A 297 2.69 -9.39 -7.40
N ILE A 298 1.46 -9.21 -6.90
CA ILE A 298 0.25 -9.89 -7.41
C ILE A 298 -0.24 -9.20 -8.70
N GLU A 299 -0.25 -7.88 -8.71
CA GLU A 299 -0.72 -7.02 -9.81
C GLU A 299 0.35 -6.01 -10.27
N PRO A 300 1.42 -6.46 -10.96
CA PRO A 300 2.51 -5.56 -11.37
C PRO A 300 2.08 -4.39 -12.27
N SER A 301 0.97 -4.56 -12.99
CA SER A 301 0.40 -3.52 -13.87
C SER A 301 -0.18 -2.33 -13.10
N TRP A 302 -0.40 -2.45 -11.79
CA TRP A 302 -0.98 -1.39 -10.98
C TRP A 302 0.06 -0.34 -10.55
N THR A 303 1.36 -0.56 -10.76
CA THR A 303 2.44 0.40 -10.41
C THR A 303 2.40 0.83 -8.93
N MET A 304 2.13 -0.12 -8.03
CA MET A 304 1.88 0.15 -6.61
C MET A 304 3.06 0.83 -5.90
N LEU A 305 4.30 0.55 -6.33
CA LEU A 305 5.50 1.19 -5.76
C LEU A 305 5.57 2.70 -6.04
N ASP A 306 5.11 3.16 -7.20
CA ASP A 306 5.04 4.60 -7.50
C ASP A 306 3.86 5.24 -6.75
N GLN A 307 2.74 4.54 -6.66
CA GLN A 307 1.57 5.01 -5.90
C GLN A 307 1.84 5.14 -4.38
N PHE A 308 2.89 4.51 -3.85
CA PHE A 308 3.31 4.68 -2.46
C PHE A 308 3.51 6.16 -2.10
N LEU A 309 4.00 6.97 -3.04
CA LEU A 309 4.27 8.38 -2.79
C LEU A 309 2.99 9.14 -2.43
N VAL A 310 2.01 9.09 -3.32
CA VAL A 310 0.75 9.86 -3.18
C VAL A 310 -0.23 9.23 -2.18
N ARG A 311 -0.16 7.92 -1.95
CA ARG A 311 -1.09 7.23 -1.02
C ARG A 311 -0.57 7.12 0.41
N THR A 312 0.74 7.28 0.62
CA THR A 312 1.38 7.08 1.93
C THR A 312 2.31 8.23 2.25
N MET A 313 3.39 8.41 1.48
CA MET A 313 4.50 9.29 1.85
C MET A 313 4.13 10.78 1.89
N HIS A 314 3.54 11.34 0.82
CA HIS A 314 3.30 12.78 0.69
C HIS A 314 2.37 13.29 1.79
N SER A 315 1.25 12.58 2.02
CA SER A 315 0.28 12.95 3.05
C SER A 315 0.88 13.06 4.46
N VAL A 316 1.84 12.19 4.80
CA VAL A 316 2.45 12.21 6.13
C VAL A 316 3.60 13.20 6.23
N LEU A 317 4.26 13.56 5.14
CA LEU A 317 5.24 14.67 5.14
C LEU A 317 4.53 15.98 5.54
N ASP A 318 3.30 16.21 5.06
CA ASP A 318 2.58 17.44 5.40
C ASP A 318 2.20 17.48 6.89
N ILE A 319 1.79 16.34 7.46
CA ILE A 319 1.49 16.21 8.90
C ILE A 319 2.76 16.34 9.74
N ASP A 320 3.85 15.69 9.34
CA ASP A 320 5.09 15.61 10.13
C ASP A 320 5.96 16.87 10.01
N SER A 321 5.59 17.80 9.12
CA SER A 321 6.20 19.13 9.00
C SER A 321 5.74 20.15 10.04
N LYS A 322 4.87 19.75 10.97
CA LYS A 322 4.18 20.62 11.94
C LYS A 322 4.68 20.40 13.37
N LEU A 323 4.46 21.37 14.25
CA LEU A 323 4.81 21.25 15.68
C LEU A 323 3.89 20.28 16.43
N SER A 324 2.67 20.08 15.93
CA SER A 324 1.71 19.10 16.47
C SER A 324 1.99 17.65 16.09
N SER A 325 3.11 17.36 15.39
CA SER A 325 3.56 16.00 15.12
C SER A 325 4.11 15.30 16.38
N HIS A 326 4.44 14.02 16.27
CA HIS A 326 5.08 13.24 17.33
C HIS A 326 6.08 12.21 16.77
N PRO A 327 7.01 11.69 17.60
CA PRO A 327 7.88 10.59 17.22
C PRO A 327 7.09 9.31 16.89
N ILE A 328 7.65 8.41 16.08
CA ILE A 328 7.03 7.11 15.82
C ILE A 328 6.90 6.29 17.11
N VAL A 329 7.97 6.26 17.92
CA VAL A 329 8.00 5.61 19.23
C VAL A 329 7.82 6.67 20.31
N GLN A 330 6.68 6.65 20.99
CA GLN A 330 6.31 7.62 22.02
C GLN A 330 5.63 6.96 23.22
N THR A 331 5.66 7.61 24.38
CA THR A 331 5.00 7.10 25.59
C THR A 331 3.49 7.21 25.48
N VAL A 332 2.78 6.14 25.89
CA VAL A 332 1.32 6.02 25.82
C VAL A 332 0.83 5.30 27.09
N GLU A 333 -0.09 5.93 27.81
CA GLU A 333 -0.56 5.46 29.13
C GLU A 333 -2.08 5.27 29.21
N THR A 334 -2.86 6.13 28.54
CA THR A 334 -4.33 6.13 28.65
C THR A 334 -5.04 5.54 27.43
N PRO A 335 -6.28 5.03 27.54
CA PRO A 335 -7.06 4.55 26.39
C PRO A 335 -7.28 5.59 25.28
N ASP A 336 -7.41 6.86 25.64
CA ASP A 336 -7.57 7.95 24.67
C ASP A 336 -6.26 8.20 23.92
N GLU A 337 -5.12 8.15 24.61
CA GLU A 337 -3.81 8.21 23.96
C GLU A 337 -3.57 7.00 23.06
N ILE A 338 -3.92 5.79 23.50
CA ILE A 338 -3.86 4.58 22.66
C ILE A 338 -4.69 4.78 21.39
N THR A 339 -5.88 5.35 21.49
CA THR A 339 -6.72 5.63 20.33
C THR A 339 -6.10 6.70 19.41
N ALA A 340 -5.46 7.71 20.00
CA ALA A 340 -4.88 8.84 19.28
C ALA A 340 -3.62 8.48 18.47
N ILE A 341 -2.85 7.47 18.88
CA ILE A 341 -1.64 7.02 18.16
C ILE A 341 -1.92 6.17 16.92
N PHE A 342 -3.17 5.73 16.71
CA PHE A 342 -3.60 5.10 15.45
C PHE A 342 -3.81 6.17 14.37
N ASP A 343 -2.71 6.82 13.98
CA ASP A 343 -2.71 8.00 13.12
C ASP A 343 -1.73 7.86 11.94
N SER A 344 -1.61 8.90 11.12
CA SER A 344 -0.73 8.85 9.94
C SER A 344 0.76 8.67 10.29
N ILE A 345 1.22 8.99 11.50
CA ILE A 345 2.61 8.77 11.89
C ILE A 345 2.87 7.26 12.06
N SER A 346 2.04 6.56 12.83
CA SER A 346 2.20 5.11 13.05
C SER A 346 2.10 4.29 11.76
N TYR A 347 1.16 4.66 10.88
CA TYR A 347 0.92 3.96 9.61
C TYR A 347 1.88 4.43 8.51
N ASN A 348 1.78 5.70 8.10
CA ASN A 348 2.40 6.19 6.87
C ASN A 348 3.89 6.55 7.07
N LYS A 349 4.26 7.19 8.19
CA LYS A 349 5.68 7.46 8.49
C LYS A 349 6.38 6.14 8.84
N GLY A 350 5.75 5.28 9.63
CA GLY A 350 6.22 3.91 9.88
C GLY A 350 6.55 3.15 8.59
N ALA A 351 5.59 3.07 7.65
CA ALA A 351 5.81 2.43 6.35
C ALA A 351 6.90 3.11 5.50
N SER A 352 6.96 4.44 5.50
CA SER A 352 7.96 5.19 4.74
C SER A 352 9.38 4.97 5.27
N VAL A 353 9.54 4.91 6.59
CA VAL A 353 10.80 4.60 7.25
C VAL A 353 11.21 3.13 7.04
N LEU A 354 10.26 2.19 7.01
CA LEU A 354 10.53 0.80 6.61
C LEU A 354 10.98 0.68 5.15
N ARG A 355 10.33 1.42 4.25
CA ARG A 355 10.72 1.48 2.82
C ARG A 355 12.13 2.04 2.65
N MET A 356 12.49 3.08 3.41
CA MET A 356 13.86 3.61 3.44
C MET A 356 14.85 2.61 4.01
N LEU A 357 14.51 1.94 5.13
CA LEU A 357 15.29 0.89 5.76
C LEU A 357 15.60 -0.27 4.81
N GLU A 358 14.59 -0.78 4.11
CA GLU A 358 14.80 -1.76 3.05
C GLU A 358 15.67 -1.19 1.93
N GLY A 359 15.44 0.08 1.54
CA GLY A 359 16.20 0.76 0.50
C GLY A 359 17.70 0.76 0.70
N PHE A 360 18.18 0.94 1.95
CA PHE A 360 19.63 0.94 2.23
C PHE A 360 20.19 -0.40 2.71
N ILE A 361 19.36 -1.35 3.16
CA ILE A 361 19.80 -2.72 3.49
C ILE A 361 19.83 -3.60 2.23
N GLY A 362 18.98 -3.30 1.25
CA GLY A 362 18.68 -4.14 0.09
C GLY A 362 17.58 -5.16 0.38
N GLU A 363 16.70 -5.36 -0.61
CA GLU A 363 15.47 -6.18 -0.48
C GLU A 363 15.72 -7.59 0.08
N GLU A 364 16.72 -8.30 -0.44
CA GLU A 364 16.99 -9.68 -0.03
C GLU A 364 17.50 -9.76 1.42
N ASN A 365 18.42 -8.87 1.79
CA ASN A 365 18.96 -8.79 3.15
C ASN A 365 17.87 -8.38 4.14
N PHE A 366 17.02 -7.43 3.78
CA PHE A 366 15.85 -7.02 4.58
C PHE A 366 14.89 -8.20 4.77
N ARG A 367 14.53 -8.91 3.69
CA ARG A 367 13.66 -10.08 3.73
C ARG A 367 14.21 -11.20 4.62
N LEU A 368 15.52 -11.44 4.58
CA LEU A 368 16.17 -12.44 5.44
C LEU A 368 16.13 -12.03 6.92
N GLY A 369 16.49 -10.78 7.25
CA GLY A 369 16.47 -10.29 8.62
C GLY A 369 15.06 -10.21 9.21
N VAL A 370 14.06 -9.78 8.44
CA VAL A 370 12.65 -9.81 8.86
C VAL A 370 12.16 -11.24 9.05
N SER A 371 12.56 -12.18 8.18
CA SER A 371 12.25 -13.60 8.35
C SER A 371 12.82 -14.14 9.67
N ASP A 372 14.04 -13.77 10.02
CA ASP A 372 14.69 -14.25 11.23
C ASP A 372 14.11 -13.59 12.49
N TYR A 373 13.73 -12.31 12.42
CA TYR A 373 12.89 -11.64 13.41
C TYR A 373 11.59 -12.42 13.66
N LEU A 374 10.79 -12.69 12.62
CA LEU A 374 9.52 -13.41 12.76
C LEU A 374 9.70 -14.82 13.33
N LYS A 375 10.75 -15.56 12.92
CA LYS A 375 11.02 -16.91 13.45
C LYS A 375 11.45 -16.88 14.92
N LYS A 376 12.25 -15.90 15.31
CA LYS A 376 12.81 -15.76 16.65
C LYS A 376 11.73 -15.36 17.66
N TYR A 377 10.84 -14.45 17.28
CA TYR A 377 9.85 -13.85 18.18
C TYR A 377 8.42 -14.36 17.98
N LYS A 378 8.20 -15.39 17.13
CA LYS A 378 6.89 -16.01 16.94
C LYS A 378 6.21 -16.34 18.28
N TYR A 379 4.92 -16.01 18.38
CA TYR A 379 4.08 -16.13 19.57
C TYR A 379 4.57 -15.33 20.79
N GLY A 380 5.35 -14.28 20.55
CA GLY A 380 5.91 -13.42 21.58
C GLY A 380 5.77 -11.94 21.23
N ASN A 381 6.29 -11.13 22.14
CA ASN A 381 6.23 -9.68 22.05
C ASN A 381 7.60 -9.05 21.77
N THR A 382 7.63 -7.93 21.06
CA THR A 382 8.86 -7.26 20.64
C THR A 382 8.81 -5.75 20.82
N ILE A 383 9.99 -5.14 20.90
CA ILE A 383 10.20 -3.70 20.79
C ILE A 383 10.99 -3.38 19.51
N THR A 384 11.10 -2.11 19.15
CA THR A 384 11.85 -1.69 17.94
C THR A 384 13.26 -2.28 17.89
N GLN A 385 13.95 -2.35 19.04
CA GLN A 385 15.31 -2.89 19.13
C GLN A 385 15.41 -4.36 18.69
N ASP A 386 14.38 -5.17 18.90
CA ASP A 386 14.39 -6.60 18.54
C ASP A 386 14.41 -6.80 17.02
N LEU A 387 13.63 -5.97 16.29
CA LEU A 387 13.65 -5.92 14.83
C LEU A 387 15.03 -5.50 14.32
N LEU A 388 15.53 -4.37 14.83
CA LEU A 388 16.81 -3.81 14.38
C LEU A 388 17.98 -4.76 14.64
N SER A 389 17.98 -5.45 15.79
CA SER A 389 19.00 -6.46 16.12
C SER A 389 18.95 -7.67 15.18
N SER A 390 17.77 -8.00 14.63
CA SER A 390 17.62 -9.09 13.66
C SER A 390 18.09 -8.70 12.26
N LEU A 391 18.06 -7.40 11.93
CA LEU A 391 18.52 -6.83 10.66
C LEU A 391 20.02 -6.45 10.67
N GLU A 392 20.57 -6.10 11.84
CA GLU A 392 21.95 -5.62 12.01
C GLU A 392 23.01 -6.53 11.33
N PRO A 393 22.98 -7.89 11.43
CA PRO A 393 23.98 -8.73 10.78
C PRO A 393 23.98 -8.62 9.25
N TYR A 394 22.82 -8.33 8.65
CA TYR A 394 22.68 -8.17 7.21
C TYR A 394 23.12 -6.78 6.76
N PHE A 395 22.73 -5.74 7.52
CA PHE A 395 23.17 -4.36 7.28
C PHE A 395 24.69 -4.19 7.35
N ARG A 396 25.33 -4.82 8.34
CA ARG A 396 26.78 -4.71 8.56
C ARG A 396 27.65 -5.33 7.46
N LYS A 397 27.08 -6.15 6.57
CA LYS A 397 27.83 -6.70 5.43
C LYS A 397 28.36 -5.59 4.53
N ASP A 398 27.52 -4.58 4.29
CA ASP A 398 27.83 -3.45 3.41
C ASP A 398 28.20 -2.19 4.21
N ASN A 399 27.86 -2.13 5.50
CA ASN A 399 28.07 -0.96 6.37
C ASN A 399 28.76 -1.35 7.71
N PRO A 400 30.00 -1.87 7.69
CA PRO A 400 30.63 -2.49 8.87
C PRO A 400 30.88 -1.53 10.05
N THR A 401 30.96 -0.22 9.78
CA THR A 401 31.29 0.83 10.76
C THR A 401 30.08 1.56 11.33
N LEU A 402 28.88 1.33 10.76
CA LEU A 402 27.65 2.02 11.17
C LEU A 402 26.82 1.13 12.10
N SER A 403 26.00 1.76 12.94
CA SER A 403 25.02 1.07 13.78
C SER A 403 23.63 1.25 13.19
N LEU A 404 22.95 0.16 12.85
CA LEU A 404 21.58 0.24 12.33
C LEU A 404 20.64 0.83 13.38
N THR A 405 20.84 0.41 14.63
CA THR A 405 20.10 0.95 15.78
C THR A 405 20.22 2.46 15.86
N TYR A 406 21.43 3.00 15.82
CA TYR A 406 21.62 4.45 15.91
C TYR A 406 20.97 5.19 14.74
N ILE A 407 21.12 4.68 13.51
CA ILE A 407 20.48 5.27 12.33
C ILE A 407 18.97 5.36 12.55
N MET A 408 18.34 4.23 12.86
CA MET A 408 16.88 4.14 12.98
C MET A 408 16.33 4.86 14.20
N ASP A 409 17.10 4.97 15.28
CA ASP A 409 16.74 5.81 16.44
C ASP A 409 16.57 7.29 16.03
N THR A 410 17.41 7.82 15.14
CA THR A 410 17.23 9.19 14.62
C THR A 410 15.93 9.34 13.82
N TRP A 411 15.37 8.27 13.26
CA TRP A 411 14.13 8.32 12.46
C TRP A 411 12.87 7.99 13.26
N THR A 412 12.99 7.25 14.36
CA THR A 412 11.85 6.71 15.13
C THR A 412 11.60 7.44 16.44
N ARG A 413 12.65 7.98 17.07
CA ARG A 413 12.58 8.57 18.43
C ARG A 413 12.51 10.10 18.47
N GLN A 414 12.44 10.75 17.31
CA GLN A 414 12.14 12.17 17.18
C GLN A 414 11.09 12.39 16.10
N MET A 415 10.27 13.41 16.29
CA MET A 415 9.27 13.85 15.31
C MET A 415 9.93 14.60 14.15
N GLY A 416 9.20 14.77 13.05
CA GLY A 416 9.67 15.48 11.88
C GLY A 416 10.64 14.68 11.02
N TYR A 417 11.14 15.37 10.00
CA TYR A 417 12.09 14.87 9.01
C TYR A 417 12.99 16.00 8.49
N PRO A 418 14.13 15.68 7.86
CA PRO A 418 15.04 16.69 7.38
C PRO A 418 14.66 17.28 6.02
N LEU A 419 15.00 18.55 5.84
CA LEU A 419 15.25 19.18 4.56
C LEU A 419 16.72 19.03 4.20
N ILE A 420 16.99 18.58 2.97
CA ILE A 420 18.31 18.59 2.36
C ILE A 420 18.44 19.83 1.48
N SER A 421 19.30 20.77 1.87
CA SER A 421 19.58 22.01 1.14
C SER A 421 20.90 21.91 0.40
N ILE A 422 20.86 22.08 -0.92
CA ILE A 422 22.00 21.94 -1.83
C ILE A 422 22.43 23.32 -2.33
N LYS A 423 23.73 23.62 -2.23
CA LYS A 423 24.34 24.82 -2.80
C LYS A 423 25.60 24.49 -3.58
N SER A 424 25.95 25.32 -4.55
CA SER A 424 27.22 25.23 -5.26
C SER A 424 28.40 25.37 -4.28
N GLY A 425 29.43 24.53 -4.47
CA GLY A 425 30.69 24.60 -3.74
C GLY A 425 31.75 25.43 -4.48
N ASP A 426 32.94 25.53 -3.88
CA ASP A 426 34.02 26.38 -4.42
C ASP A 426 34.64 25.86 -5.72
N LYS A 427 34.45 24.56 -6.02
CA LYS A 427 34.98 23.90 -7.22
C LYS A 427 33.86 23.66 -8.24
N PRO A 428 34.17 23.65 -9.55
CA PRO A 428 33.21 23.24 -10.57
C PRO A 428 32.61 21.87 -10.26
N ASN A 429 31.32 21.68 -10.59
CA ASN A 429 30.57 20.44 -10.37
C ASN A 429 30.59 19.89 -8.94
N THR A 430 30.91 20.74 -7.96
CA THR A 430 30.90 20.40 -6.55
C THR A 430 29.74 21.09 -5.87
N TYR A 431 29.04 20.36 -4.99
CA TYR A 431 27.88 20.83 -4.26
C TYR A 431 28.06 20.56 -2.76
N ILE A 432 27.69 21.54 -1.94
CA ILE A 432 27.63 21.46 -0.49
C ILE A 432 26.20 21.16 -0.08
N ILE A 433 26.03 20.05 0.61
CA ILE A 433 24.74 19.53 1.06
C ILE A 433 24.63 19.76 2.56
N ARG A 434 23.54 20.41 3.00
CA ARG A 434 23.22 20.66 4.40
C ARG A 434 21.90 20.00 4.78
N GLN A 435 21.75 19.67 6.06
CA GLN A 435 20.50 19.18 6.62
C GLN A 435 20.00 20.12 7.72
N GLU A 436 18.69 20.25 7.82
CA GLU A 436 17.96 20.92 8.91
C GLU A 436 16.58 20.27 9.04
N ARG A 437 15.88 20.44 10.17
CA ARG A 437 14.49 19.99 10.28
C ARG A 437 13.63 20.79 9.29
N PHE A 438 12.79 20.10 8.53
CA PHE A 438 11.76 20.77 7.74
C PHE A 438 10.55 21.10 8.63
N LEU A 439 10.20 22.38 8.68
CA LEU A 439 8.96 22.87 9.25
C LEU A 439 8.22 23.71 8.21
N ILE A 440 6.90 23.52 8.11
CA ILE A 440 6.08 24.28 7.17
C ILE A 440 5.88 25.74 7.61
N ASP A 441 5.97 25.99 8.91
CA ASP A 441 6.04 27.32 9.48
C ASP A 441 7.51 27.70 9.75
N PRO A 442 8.09 28.65 8.99
CA PRO A 442 9.46 29.08 9.22
C PRO A 442 9.65 29.87 10.53
N GLU A 443 8.56 30.35 11.15
CA GLU A 443 8.59 31.05 12.44
C GLU A 443 8.36 30.10 13.63
N ALA A 444 8.00 28.84 13.36
CA ALA A 444 7.83 27.84 14.40
C ALA A 444 9.14 27.58 15.13
N LYS A 445 9.02 27.47 16.46
CA LYS A 445 10.13 27.12 17.34
C LYS A 445 9.80 25.84 18.06
N ASP A 446 10.77 24.94 18.06
CA ASP A 446 10.63 23.68 18.78
C ASP A 446 10.35 23.96 20.26
N PRO A 447 9.28 23.36 20.82
CA PRO A 447 8.94 23.58 22.22
C PRO A 447 10.02 23.00 23.14
N GLU A 448 10.61 21.86 22.75
CA GLU A 448 11.64 21.15 23.51
C GLU A 448 12.72 20.60 22.57
N PRO A 449 13.99 20.51 23.01
CA PRO A 449 15.07 19.97 22.20
C PRO A 449 14.96 18.44 22.05
N SER A 450 15.13 17.94 20.82
CA SER A 450 15.29 16.51 20.55
C SER A 450 16.62 15.99 21.12
N LYS A 451 16.64 14.74 21.62
CA LYS A 451 17.86 14.02 22.01
C LYS A 451 18.91 13.95 20.88
N TYR A 452 18.46 14.02 19.63
CA TYR A 452 19.32 13.99 18.43
C TYR A 452 19.43 15.37 17.78
N ASN A 453 19.03 16.45 18.48
CA ASN A 453 19.06 17.84 18.01
C ASN A 453 18.39 18.06 16.63
N TYR A 454 17.37 17.25 16.30
CA TYR A 454 16.74 17.22 14.98
C TYR A 454 17.77 17.11 13.85
N ARG A 455 18.71 16.17 14.04
CA ARG A 455 19.67 15.71 13.05
C ARG A 455 19.40 14.23 12.79
N TRP A 456 19.61 13.83 11.55
CA TRP A 456 19.40 12.47 11.09
C TRP A 456 20.66 11.93 10.43
N LEU A 457 20.85 10.63 10.51
CA LEU A 457 21.83 9.93 9.70
C LEU A 457 21.15 9.50 8.40
N ILE A 458 21.45 10.21 7.30
CA ILE A 458 20.61 10.22 6.10
C ILE A 458 21.29 9.44 4.96
N PRO A 459 20.63 8.43 4.37
CA PRO A 459 21.14 7.74 3.18
C PRO A 459 20.83 8.57 1.93
N ILE A 460 21.85 9.16 1.31
CA ILE A 460 21.70 9.97 0.10
C ILE A 460 22.00 9.14 -1.15
N THR A 461 21.04 9.12 -2.07
CA THR A 461 21.19 8.62 -3.45
C THR A 461 20.88 9.75 -4.43
N TYR A 462 21.32 9.64 -5.68
CA TYR A 462 20.99 10.64 -6.70
C TYR A 462 20.92 10.08 -8.11
N THR A 463 20.30 10.82 -9.01
CA THR A 463 20.26 10.56 -10.46
C THR A 463 20.74 11.81 -11.18
N SER A 464 21.58 11.63 -12.20
CA SER A 464 22.08 12.70 -13.07
C SER A 464 21.62 12.49 -14.51
N ASP A 465 22.01 13.43 -15.39
CA ASP A 465 21.84 13.28 -16.85
C ASP A 465 22.56 12.05 -17.41
N LYS A 466 23.62 11.58 -16.76
CA LYS A 466 24.36 10.38 -17.18
C LYS A 466 23.68 9.10 -16.72
N GLY A 467 23.03 9.11 -15.56
CA GLY A 467 22.21 7.99 -15.12
C GLY A 467 21.95 7.99 -13.63
N ARG A 468 21.36 6.88 -13.18
CA ARG A 468 21.01 6.65 -11.79
C ARG A 468 22.23 6.17 -11.01
N ASN A 469 22.49 6.78 -9.86
CA ASN A 469 23.49 6.34 -8.88
C ASN A 469 22.80 5.84 -7.60
N ASP A 470 22.80 4.53 -7.41
CA ASP A 470 22.22 3.87 -6.24
C ASP A 470 23.21 3.68 -5.08
N ASN A 471 24.47 4.10 -5.25
CA ASN A 471 25.44 4.07 -4.15
C ASN A 471 25.04 5.09 -3.09
N ILE A 472 25.02 4.64 -1.84
CA ILE A 472 24.60 5.47 -0.72
C ILE A 472 25.78 6.31 -0.24
N THR A 473 25.57 7.62 -0.25
CA THR A 473 26.41 8.57 0.48
C THR A 473 25.73 8.86 1.81
N TRP A 474 26.33 8.45 2.92
CA TRP A 474 25.79 8.74 4.23
C TRP A 474 26.07 10.19 4.63
N PHE A 475 25.02 10.93 5.00
CA PHE A 475 25.14 12.22 5.67
C PHE A 475 25.12 11.98 7.19
N PRO A 476 26.26 12.15 7.90
CA PRO A 476 26.29 12.02 9.36
C PRO A 476 25.48 13.13 10.04
N ASP A 477 24.79 12.77 11.11
CA ASP A 477 24.00 13.67 11.96
C ASP A 477 24.86 14.71 12.70
N ASN A 478 26.11 14.36 12.99
CA ASN A 478 27.11 15.20 13.67
C ASN A 478 27.94 16.11 12.74
N SER A 479 27.68 16.10 11.44
CA SER A 479 28.40 16.92 10.46
C SER A 479 27.49 18.04 9.96
N ASP A 480 27.98 19.27 9.84
CA ASP A 480 27.16 20.41 9.37
C ASP A 480 26.79 20.30 7.89
N SER A 481 27.70 19.73 7.09
CA SER A 481 27.53 19.55 5.65
C SER A 481 28.37 18.39 5.12
N ILE A 482 27.96 17.85 3.98
CA ILE A 482 28.80 16.96 3.16
C ILE A 482 29.02 17.57 1.77
N GLN A 483 30.04 17.08 1.08
CA GLN A 483 30.34 17.48 -0.30
C GLN A 483 29.95 16.36 -1.27
N LEU A 484 29.24 16.72 -2.33
CA LEU A 484 28.97 15.85 -3.48
C LEU A 484 29.63 16.44 -4.72
N THR A 485 30.46 15.66 -5.40
CA THR A 485 31.11 16.06 -6.65
C THR A 485 30.55 15.22 -7.79
N LEU A 486 29.97 15.88 -8.79
CA LEU A 486 29.52 15.24 -10.01
C LEU A 486 30.69 14.98 -10.97
N ASN A 487 30.57 13.96 -11.80
CA ASN A 487 31.54 13.63 -12.83
C ASN A 487 31.56 14.70 -13.95
N ASP A 488 32.66 14.78 -14.69
CA ASP A 488 32.77 15.72 -15.81
C ASP A 488 31.68 15.46 -16.86
N GLY A 489 31.02 16.54 -17.29
CA GLY A 489 29.92 16.50 -18.25
C GLY A 489 28.55 16.14 -17.66
N GLU A 490 28.42 15.95 -16.34
CA GLU A 490 27.13 15.95 -15.65
C GLU A 490 26.65 17.40 -15.43
N GLU A 491 25.43 17.69 -15.88
CA GLU A 491 24.89 19.06 -15.91
C GLU A 491 23.79 19.31 -14.88
N TRP A 492 23.03 18.27 -14.54
CA TRP A 492 21.98 18.31 -13.53
C TRP A 492 21.99 17.04 -12.69
N PHE A 493 21.44 17.14 -11.49
CA PHE A 493 21.20 15.98 -10.65
C PHE A 493 19.97 16.18 -9.79
N LYS A 494 19.41 15.05 -9.35
CA LYS A 494 18.24 14.95 -8.49
C LYS A 494 18.57 13.99 -7.35
N ILE A 495 18.53 14.47 -6.11
CA ILE A 495 18.73 13.65 -4.92
C ILE A 495 17.44 12.86 -4.59
N ASN A 496 17.63 11.74 -3.90
CA ASN A 496 16.62 10.86 -3.35
C ASN A 496 15.90 10.05 -4.44
N ASN A 497 16.59 9.09 -5.06
CA ASN A 497 16.05 8.28 -6.16
C ASN A 497 14.71 7.63 -5.78
N ASN A 498 13.67 7.83 -6.61
CA ASN A 498 12.29 7.41 -6.35
C ASN A 498 11.71 7.84 -5.00
N GLN A 499 12.28 8.88 -4.39
CA GLN A 499 11.95 9.36 -3.05
C GLN A 499 11.94 8.22 -2.02
N ILE A 500 12.96 7.36 -2.04
CA ILE A 500 13.10 6.24 -1.09
C ILE A 500 13.35 6.74 0.33
N GLY A 501 14.18 7.77 0.47
CA GLY A 501 14.46 8.41 1.75
C GLY A 501 13.31 9.30 2.21
N TYR A 502 13.05 9.32 3.52
CA TYR A 502 11.99 10.10 4.15
C TYR A 502 12.46 11.54 4.43
N TYR A 503 12.75 12.30 3.38
CA TYR A 503 13.24 13.67 3.48
C TYR A 503 12.94 14.47 2.21
N ARG A 504 12.86 15.79 2.35
CA ARG A 504 12.67 16.73 1.23
C ARG A 504 14.01 17.28 0.74
N VAL A 505 14.06 17.76 -0.50
CA VAL A 505 15.27 18.28 -1.12
C VAL A 505 15.01 19.64 -1.77
N ASN A 506 15.83 20.64 -1.39
CA ASN A 506 15.90 21.92 -2.04
C ASN A 506 17.20 22.10 -2.84
N TYR A 507 17.08 22.75 -3.98
CA TYR A 507 18.18 23.11 -4.87
C TYR A 507 18.23 24.63 -5.08
N GLU A 508 19.36 25.14 -5.56
CA GLU A 508 19.44 26.51 -6.07
C GLU A 508 18.59 26.69 -7.34
N ASP A 509 18.08 27.91 -7.56
CA ASP A 509 17.19 28.26 -8.68
C ASP A 509 17.71 27.77 -10.04
N SER A 510 19.03 27.85 -10.29
CA SER A 510 19.65 27.39 -11.52
C SER A 510 19.49 25.89 -11.75
N MET A 511 19.49 25.08 -10.69
CA MET A 511 19.26 23.64 -10.79
C MET A 511 17.78 23.33 -10.95
N TRP A 512 16.89 24.06 -10.25
CA TRP A 512 15.45 23.97 -10.47
C TRP A 512 15.09 24.23 -11.94
N ILE A 513 15.66 25.27 -12.56
CA ILE A 513 15.46 25.57 -13.98
C ILE A 513 15.85 24.39 -14.88
N LYS A 514 17.02 23.78 -14.64
CA LYS A 514 17.47 22.59 -15.40
C LYS A 514 16.52 21.42 -15.23
N LEU A 515 16.08 21.14 -14.00
CA LEU A 515 15.13 20.06 -13.72
C LEU A 515 13.78 20.29 -14.41
N VAL A 516 13.27 21.53 -14.44
CA VAL A 516 12.06 21.89 -15.18
C VAL A 516 12.22 21.63 -16.68
N GLU A 517 13.37 21.96 -17.26
CA GLU A 517 13.68 21.64 -18.66
C GLU A 517 13.65 20.14 -18.94
N GLN A 518 14.23 19.33 -18.04
CA GLN A 518 14.20 17.87 -18.18
C GLN A 518 12.79 17.28 -18.12
N LEU A 519 11.94 17.83 -17.25
CA LEU A 519 10.53 17.44 -17.13
C LEU A 519 9.76 17.75 -18.42
N LYS A 520 9.93 18.95 -18.97
CA LYS A 520 9.30 19.35 -20.25
C LYS A 520 9.78 18.53 -21.44
N ASN A 521 11.05 18.16 -21.45
CA ASN A 521 11.64 17.32 -22.49
C ASN A 521 11.32 15.82 -22.32
N LYS A 522 10.50 15.44 -21.32
CA LYS A 522 10.17 14.04 -21.00
C LYS A 522 11.41 13.16 -20.84
N SER A 523 12.41 13.64 -20.11
CA SER A 523 13.65 12.90 -19.88
C SER A 523 13.36 11.50 -19.33
N THR A 524 13.87 10.47 -20.00
CA THR A 524 13.76 9.07 -19.56
C THR A 524 14.60 8.76 -18.33
N LYS A 525 15.42 9.72 -17.88
CA LYS A 525 16.26 9.60 -16.68
C LYS A 525 15.48 9.83 -15.38
N LEU A 526 14.38 10.58 -15.41
CA LEU A 526 13.54 10.84 -14.24
C LEU A 526 12.35 9.87 -14.23
N THR A 527 12.26 9.04 -13.20
CA THR A 527 11.17 8.08 -13.05
C THR A 527 9.84 8.78 -12.72
N ILE A 528 8.72 8.04 -12.80
CA ILE A 528 7.39 8.52 -12.39
C ILE A 528 7.45 9.06 -10.95
N SER A 529 8.05 8.29 -10.05
CA SER A 529 8.31 8.67 -8.66
C SER A 529 9.17 9.94 -8.54
N ASP A 530 10.21 10.10 -9.36
CA ASP A 530 11.08 11.29 -9.31
C ASP A 530 10.33 12.58 -9.71
N ARG A 531 9.47 12.51 -10.73
CA ARG A 531 8.69 13.68 -11.19
C ARG A 531 7.65 14.09 -10.15
N SER A 532 6.96 13.11 -9.57
CA SER A 532 6.02 13.32 -8.46
C SER A 532 6.71 13.90 -7.22
N HIS A 533 7.91 13.41 -6.87
CA HIS A 533 8.72 13.96 -5.79
C HIS A 533 9.10 15.43 -6.00
N LEU A 534 9.66 15.77 -7.16
CA LEU A 534 10.05 17.15 -7.48
C LEU A 534 8.88 18.12 -7.39
N LEU A 535 7.71 17.68 -7.88
CA LEU A 535 6.48 18.47 -7.82
C LEU A 535 5.97 18.65 -6.39
N ASN A 536 5.96 17.59 -5.57
CA ASN A 536 5.53 17.69 -4.17
C ASN A 536 6.50 18.57 -3.34
N ASP A 537 7.80 18.38 -3.51
CA ASP A 537 8.82 19.14 -2.77
C ASP A 537 8.77 20.63 -3.08
N VAL A 538 8.77 21.02 -4.36
CA VAL A 538 8.85 22.45 -4.70
C VAL A 538 7.68 23.26 -4.15
N PHE A 539 6.48 22.67 -4.08
CA PHE A 539 5.31 23.33 -3.50
C PHE A 539 5.36 23.39 -1.97
N ALA A 540 5.80 22.31 -1.31
CA ALA A 540 6.03 22.33 0.14
C ALA A 540 7.14 23.33 0.54
N LEU A 541 8.19 23.46 -0.27
CA LEU A 541 9.26 24.44 -0.08
C LEU A 541 8.76 25.88 -0.30
N ALA A 542 7.87 26.10 -1.27
CA ALA A 542 7.27 27.41 -1.49
C ALA A 542 6.35 27.83 -0.34
N GLU A 543 5.55 26.89 0.15
CA GLU A 543 4.69 27.02 1.33
C GLU A 543 5.51 27.40 2.58
N ALA A 544 6.68 26.76 2.75
CA ALA A 544 7.62 27.02 3.84
C ALA A 544 8.50 28.28 3.65
N GLN A 545 8.27 29.09 2.61
CA GLN A 545 9.07 30.29 2.27
C GLN A 545 10.56 30.00 1.96
N ILE A 546 10.91 28.76 1.62
CA ILE A 546 12.29 28.37 1.25
C ILE A 546 12.59 28.72 -0.21
N VAL A 547 11.58 28.62 -1.08
CA VAL A 547 11.64 29.08 -2.48
C VAL A 547 10.47 30.00 -2.79
N SER A 548 10.55 30.82 -3.85
CA SER A 548 9.39 31.59 -4.31
C SER A 548 8.34 30.66 -4.94
N TYR A 549 7.05 31.00 -4.78
CA TYR A 549 5.97 30.36 -5.53
C TYR A 549 6.15 30.45 -7.05
N ASP A 550 6.89 31.45 -7.56
CA ASP A 550 7.24 31.50 -8.98
C ASP A 550 7.99 30.24 -9.45
N VAL A 551 8.89 29.70 -8.62
CA VAL A 551 9.66 28.48 -8.93
C VAL A 551 8.73 27.27 -8.98
N ALA A 552 7.86 27.13 -7.96
CA ALA A 552 6.90 26.03 -7.89
C ALA A 552 5.90 26.05 -9.05
N LEU A 553 5.32 27.21 -9.35
CA LEU A 553 4.37 27.39 -10.46
C LEU A 553 5.04 27.25 -11.84
N ASN A 554 6.30 27.66 -11.97
CA ASN A 554 7.08 27.43 -13.20
C ASN A 554 7.35 25.93 -13.41
N LEU A 555 7.56 25.17 -12.34
CA LEU A 555 7.68 23.72 -12.41
C LEU A 555 6.36 23.10 -12.87
N SER A 556 5.21 23.42 -12.25
CA SER A 556 3.91 22.83 -12.63
C SER A 556 3.55 23.01 -14.11
N ALA A 557 4.14 23.97 -14.81
CA ALA A 557 3.93 24.17 -16.25
C ALA A 557 4.39 22.99 -17.13
N TYR A 558 5.18 22.03 -16.65
CA TYR A 558 5.51 20.82 -17.42
C TYR A 558 4.33 19.84 -17.54
N LEU A 559 3.29 20.00 -16.71
CA LEU A 559 2.16 19.06 -16.66
C LEU A 559 1.38 19.00 -17.98
N ASP A 560 1.49 20.00 -18.85
CA ASP A 560 0.89 20.00 -20.20
C ASP A 560 1.39 18.84 -21.08
N VAL A 561 2.56 18.28 -20.78
CA VAL A 561 3.13 17.12 -21.46
C VAL A 561 3.11 15.84 -20.61
N GLU A 562 2.72 15.88 -19.34
CA GLU A 562 2.69 14.71 -18.44
C GLU A 562 1.55 13.75 -18.77
N THR A 563 1.81 12.44 -18.69
CA THR A 563 0.86 11.39 -19.07
C THR A 563 0.69 10.29 -18.02
N ASP A 564 1.47 10.28 -16.94
CA ASP A 564 1.39 9.26 -15.89
C ASP A 564 0.47 9.66 -14.73
N TYR A 565 -0.17 8.66 -14.12
CA TYR A 565 -1.16 8.87 -13.05
C TYR A 565 -0.58 9.56 -11.81
N VAL A 566 0.56 9.09 -11.30
CA VAL A 566 1.09 9.51 -9.98
C VAL A 566 1.48 11.00 -9.94
N PRO A 567 2.18 11.58 -10.96
CA PRO A 567 2.41 13.02 -11.01
C PRO A 567 1.12 13.83 -11.12
N TRP A 568 0.12 13.37 -11.87
CA TRP A 568 -1.19 14.03 -11.94
C TRP A 568 -2.00 13.94 -10.64
N GLU A 569 -1.87 12.85 -9.88
CA GLU A 569 -2.43 12.73 -8.53
C GLU A 569 -1.77 13.72 -7.55
N THR A 570 -0.45 13.88 -7.68
CA THR A 570 0.32 14.88 -6.91
C THR A 570 -0.15 16.30 -7.25
N ALA A 571 -0.22 16.62 -8.54
CA ALA A 571 -0.70 17.90 -9.05
C ALA A 571 -2.13 18.20 -8.58
N SER A 572 -3.00 17.19 -8.59
CA SER A 572 -4.38 17.36 -8.13
C SER A 572 -4.48 17.79 -6.67
N SER A 573 -3.62 17.26 -5.81
CA SER A 573 -3.61 17.62 -4.39
C SER A 573 -3.16 19.07 -4.21
N ILE A 574 -2.05 19.44 -4.86
CA ILE A 574 -1.50 20.81 -4.88
C ILE A 574 -2.54 21.82 -5.40
N PHE A 575 -3.19 21.51 -6.52
CA PHE A 575 -4.19 22.39 -7.10
C PHE A 575 -5.40 22.55 -6.17
N SER A 576 -5.83 21.47 -5.50
CA SER A 576 -6.93 21.55 -4.53
C SER A 576 -6.58 22.50 -3.39
N GLU A 577 -5.39 22.39 -2.81
CA GLU A 577 -4.94 23.26 -1.73
C GLU A 577 -4.86 24.73 -2.17
N LEU A 578 -4.30 25.00 -3.35
CA LEU A 578 -4.26 26.35 -3.91
C LEU A 578 -5.67 26.89 -4.18
N SER A 579 -6.57 26.06 -4.69
CA SER A 579 -7.97 26.40 -4.95
C SER A 579 -8.67 26.81 -3.65
N ASP A 580 -8.53 26.03 -2.58
CA ASP A 580 -9.15 26.31 -1.28
C ASP A 580 -8.62 27.63 -0.68
N ARG A 581 -7.32 27.87 -0.78
CA ARG A 581 -6.68 29.10 -0.31
C ARG A 581 -7.11 30.32 -1.11
N LEU A 582 -7.27 30.19 -2.42
CA LEU A 582 -7.67 31.27 -3.31
C LEU A 582 -9.19 31.47 -3.39
N LEU A 583 -10.00 30.56 -2.85
CA LEU A 583 -11.46 30.61 -2.91
C LEU A 583 -12.00 32.00 -2.52
N ASN A 584 -12.99 32.49 -3.29
CA ASN A 584 -13.59 33.82 -3.20
C ASN A 584 -12.65 34.99 -3.58
N THR A 585 -11.63 34.74 -4.41
CA THR A 585 -10.76 35.79 -4.97
C THR A 585 -10.72 35.70 -6.49
N THR A 586 -10.37 36.78 -7.19
CA THR A 586 -10.18 36.77 -8.65
C THR A 586 -9.01 35.89 -9.09
N ALA A 587 -8.04 35.63 -8.20
CA ALA A 587 -6.95 34.71 -8.46
C ALA A 587 -7.40 33.25 -8.54
N HIS A 588 -8.54 32.91 -7.91
CA HIS A 588 -9.18 31.59 -8.05
C HIS A 588 -9.60 31.35 -9.50
N ASP A 589 -10.32 32.29 -10.11
CA ASP A 589 -10.74 32.21 -11.51
C ASP A 589 -9.52 32.06 -12.45
N HIS A 590 -8.44 32.78 -12.16
CA HIS A 590 -7.20 32.67 -12.93
C HIS A 590 -6.52 31.30 -12.77
N LEU A 591 -6.58 30.71 -11.56
CA LEU A 591 -6.10 29.36 -11.30
C LEU A 591 -6.90 28.33 -12.10
N GLU A 592 -8.24 28.45 -12.14
CA GLU A 592 -9.09 27.57 -12.95
C GLU A 592 -8.66 27.59 -14.42
N VAL A 593 -8.49 28.78 -15.01
CA VAL A 593 -8.05 28.93 -16.41
C VAL A 593 -6.66 28.34 -16.64
N TYR A 594 -5.72 28.53 -15.72
CA TYR A 594 -4.38 27.94 -15.83
C TYR A 594 -4.43 26.40 -15.82
N ILE A 595 -5.19 25.81 -14.89
CA ILE A 595 -5.33 24.35 -14.80
C ILE A 595 -6.04 23.79 -16.03
N GLN A 596 -7.06 24.47 -16.54
CA GLN A 596 -7.73 24.11 -17.80
C GLN A 596 -6.73 24.01 -18.95
N LYS A 597 -5.80 24.97 -19.08
CA LYS A 597 -4.76 24.93 -20.12
C LYS A 597 -3.84 23.71 -19.98
N LEU A 598 -3.44 23.35 -18.76
CA LEU A 598 -2.58 22.19 -18.51
C LEU A 598 -3.28 20.86 -18.81
N ILE A 599 -4.53 20.71 -18.39
CA ILE A 599 -5.24 19.44 -18.49
C ILE A 599 -5.82 19.18 -19.89
N LYS A 600 -6.10 20.24 -20.67
CA LYS A 600 -6.78 20.14 -21.98
C LYS A 600 -6.11 19.16 -22.96
N PRO A 601 -4.79 19.18 -23.18
CA PRO A 601 -4.14 18.26 -24.13
C PRO A 601 -4.37 16.80 -23.75
N LEU A 602 -4.31 16.49 -22.46
CA LEU A 602 -4.54 15.13 -21.98
C LEU A 602 -6.02 14.78 -22.00
N TYR A 603 -6.90 15.68 -21.59
CA TYR A 603 -8.36 15.53 -21.61
C TYR A 603 -8.89 15.16 -22.99
N ASP A 604 -8.41 15.83 -24.05
CA ASP A 604 -8.87 15.61 -25.44
C ASP A 604 -8.56 14.20 -25.96
N THR A 605 -7.63 13.48 -25.31
CA THR A 605 -7.30 12.09 -25.65
C THR A 605 -8.13 11.06 -24.88
N ARG A 606 -8.97 11.46 -23.92
CA ARG A 606 -9.68 10.55 -23.02
C ARG A 606 -11.14 10.38 -23.41
N SER A 607 -11.58 9.12 -23.43
CA SER A 607 -12.98 8.78 -23.66
C SER A 607 -13.80 8.87 -22.38
N TRP A 608 -15.06 9.31 -22.51
CA TRP A 608 -16.08 9.25 -21.45
C TRP A 608 -16.75 7.87 -21.35
N GLU A 609 -16.48 6.97 -22.29
CA GLU A 609 -16.93 5.59 -22.28
C GLU A 609 -15.81 4.67 -21.75
N ARG A 610 -16.19 3.51 -21.20
CA ARG A 610 -15.23 2.52 -20.73
C ARG A 610 -14.75 1.65 -21.88
N SER A 611 -13.43 1.56 -22.03
CA SER A 611 -12.76 0.56 -22.87
C SER A 611 -12.03 -0.46 -21.99
N ASN A 612 -11.42 -1.50 -22.57
CA ASN A 612 -10.59 -2.49 -21.88
C ASN A 612 -9.32 -1.86 -21.26
N LEU A 613 -9.52 -1.01 -20.25
CA LEU A 613 -8.48 -0.30 -19.53
C LEU A 613 -7.95 -1.15 -18.37
N THR A 614 -6.64 -1.10 -18.17
CA THR A 614 -6.02 -1.51 -16.92
C THR A 614 -6.46 -0.60 -15.77
N VAL A 615 -6.26 -1.04 -14.51
CA VAL A 615 -6.62 -0.24 -13.32
C VAL A 615 -5.92 1.12 -13.34
N ILE A 616 -4.63 1.18 -13.72
CA ILE A 616 -3.88 2.44 -13.74
C ILE A 616 -4.37 3.40 -14.83
N GLU A 617 -4.76 2.88 -16.00
CA GLU A 617 -5.37 3.69 -17.06
C GLU A 617 -6.75 4.20 -16.66
N GLY A 618 -7.54 3.38 -15.95
CA GLY A 618 -8.81 3.78 -15.34
C GLY A 618 -8.63 4.91 -14.33
N LEU A 619 -7.65 4.79 -13.42
CA LEU A 619 -7.32 5.83 -12.45
C LEU A 619 -6.88 7.14 -13.12
N LEU A 620 -5.99 7.08 -14.11
CA LEU A 620 -5.57 8.27 -14.86
C LEU A 620 -6.76 8.91 -15.58
N ARG A 621 -7.57 8.12 -16.27
CA ARG A 621 -8.77 8.61 -16.97
C ARG A 621 -9.70 9.33 -16.00
N THR A 622 -10.05 8.72 -14.88
CA THR A 622 -10.89 9.34 -13.86
C THR A 622 -10.26 10.61 -13.31
N ARG A 623 -8.94 10.60 -13.02
CA ARG A 623 -8.22 11.78 -12.53
C ARG A 623 -8.28 12.95 -13.52
N VAL A 624 -8.06 12.69 -14.80
CA VAL A 624 -8.09 13.73 -15.85
C VAL A 624 -9.50 14.30 -16.04
N LEU A 625 -10.51 13.44 -16.16
CA LEU A 625 -11.90 13.87 -16.35
C LEU A 625 -12.45 14.61 -15.11
N SER A 626 -12.12 14.14 -13.91
CA SER A 626 -12.51 14.80 -12.66
C SER A 626 -11.82 16.15 -12.48
N LEU A 627 -10.52 16.26 -12.77
CA LEU A 627 -9.81 17.55 -12.72
C LEU A 627 -10.40 18.56 -13.72
N ALA A 628 -10.65 18.14 -14.96
CA ALA A 628 -11.27 18.99 -15.96
C ALA A 628 -12.65 19.51 -15.49
N THR A 629 -13.42 18.66 -14.82
CA THR A 629 -14.72 19.04 -14.24
C THR A 629 -14.57 19.97 -13.03
N ASN A 630 -13.69 19.63 -12.09
CA ASN A 630 -13.43 20.40 -10.86
C ASN A 630 -13.08 21.86 -11.17
N TYR A 631 -12.25 22.07 -12.19
CA TYR A 631 -11.76 23.37 -12.62
C TYR A 631 -12.52 23.91 -13.84
N GLN A 632 -13.77 23.50 -14.01
CA GLN A 632 -14.76 24.17 -14.85
C GLN A 632 -14.45 24.19 -16.36
N LEU A 633 -13.76 23.16 -16.89
CA LEU A 633 -13.58 23.03 -18.33
C LEU A 633 -14.96 22.93 -19.02
N PRO A 634 -15.32 23.85 -19.94
CA PRO A 634 -16.70 23.96 -20.45
C PRO A 634 -17.27 22.67 -21.04
N GLU A 635 -16.47 21.94 -21.81
CA GLU A 635 -16.88 20.68 -22.45
C GLU A 635 -17.10 19.58 -21.40
N ALA A 636 -16.27 19.52 -20.36
CA ALA A 636 -16.40 18.54 -19.28
C ALA A 636 -17.66 18.81 -18.46
N ASN A 637 -17.90 20.07 -18.07
CA ASN A 637 -19.10 20.47 -17.33
C ASN A 637 -20.39 20.16 -18.10
N SER A 638 -20.41 20.50 -19.39
CA SER A 638 -21.57 20.22 -20.26
C SER A 638 -21.82 18.71 -20.36
N LYS A 639 -20.75 17.92 -20.48
CA LYS A 639 -20.85 16.47 -20.53
C LYS A 639 -21.33 15.88 -19.20
N VAL A 640 -20.78 16.30 -18.07
CA VAL A 640 -21.20 15.87 -16.73
C VAL A 640 -22.67 16.18 -16.49
N ARG A 641 -23.11 17.41 -16.75
CA ARG A 641 -24.50 17.80 -16.52
C ARG A 641 -25.47 17.00 -17.39
N SER A 642 -25.12 16.76 -18.67
CA SER A 642 -25.98 15.94 -19.54
C SER A 642 -26.03 14.47 -19.12
N LEU A 643 -24.89 13.86 -18.76
CA LEU A 643 -24.83 12.49 -18.25
C LEU A 643 -25.65 12.35 -16.96
N PHE A 644 -25.46 13.27 -16.02
CA PHE A 644 -26.18 13.28 -14.75
C PHE A 644 -27.68 13.40 -14.94
N LEU A 645 -28.16 14.36 -15.75
CA LEU A 645 -29.60 14.56 -15.97
C LEU A 645 -30.25 13.37 -16.70
N SER A 646 -29.55 12.79 -17.66
CA SER A 646 -30.02 11.58 -18.35
C SER A 646 -30.18 10.41 -17.38
N TRP A 647 -29.19 10.20 -16.50
CA TRP A 647 -29.26 9.20 -15.45
C TRP A 647 -30.36 9.49 -14.43
N LEU A 648 -30.44 10.71 -13.89
CA LEU A 648 -31.42 11.08 -12.87
C LEU A 648 -32.86 10.92 -13.36
N SER A 649 -33.10 11.10 -14.67
CA SER A 649 -34.43 10.94 -15.28
C SER A 649 -34.84 9.47 -15.42
N SER A 650 -33.88 8.58 -15.70
CA SER A 650 -34.12 7.14 -15.87
C SER A 650 -32.96 6.30 -15.29
N PRO A 651 -32.84 6.20 -13.95
CA PRO A 651 -31.67 5.57 -13.31
C PRO A 651 -31.47 4.08 -13.67
N ASN A 652 -32.58 3.39 -13.99
CA ASN A 652 -32.57 1.98 -14.36
C ASN A 652 -32.18 1.74 -15.83
N GLU A 653 -32.30 2.74 -16.69
CA GLU A 653 -32.08 2.61 -18.15
C GLU A 653 -30.75 3.22 -18.58
N THR A 654 -30.40 4.38 -18.03
CA THR A 654 -29.13 5.06 -18.30
C THR A 654 -28.17 4.69 -17.18
N LYS A 655 -27.05 4.04 -17.47
CA LYS A 655 -26.00 3.77 -16.47
C LYS A 655 -24.81 4.71 -16.67
N ILE A 656 -24.35 5.30 -15.58
CA ILE A 656 -23.05 5.99 -15.54
C ILE A 656 -21.98 4.98 -15.16
N GLU A 657 -20.84 5.02 -15.86
CA GLU A 657 -19.70 4.17 -15.57
C GLU A 657 -19.21 4.33 -14.12
N PRO A 658 -18.96 3.23 -13.38
CA PRO A 658 -18.55 3.26 -11.97
C PRO A 658 -17.44 4.26 -11.63
N ASP A 659 -16.43 4.33 -12.49
CA ASP A 659 -15.27 5.21 -12.39
C ASP A 659 -15.59 6.70 -12.46
N LEU A 660 -16.76 7.06 -13.01
CA LEU A 660 -17.18 8.43 -13.21
C LEU A 660 -18.27 8.88 -12.23
N ARG A 661 -19.01 7.94 -11.64
CA ARG A 661 -20.21 8.21 -10.83
C ARG A 661 -19.99 9.26 -9.75
N ASP A 662 -18.93 9.12 -8.95
CA ASP A 662 -18.67 10.02 -7.82
C ASP A 662 -18.62 11.51 -8.24
N PHE A 663 -17.73 11.87 -9.18
CA PHE A 663 -17.62 13.25 -9.62
C PHE A 663 -18.78 13.68 -10.53
N VAL A 664 -19.37 12.77 -11.32
CA VAL A 664 -20.54 13.09 -12.17
C VAL A 664 -21.76 13.42 -11.31
N TYR A 665 -22.00 12.65 -10.24
CA TYR A 665 -23.09 12.92 -9.30
C TYR A 665 -22.86 14.22 -8.55
N TYR A 666 -21.66 14.40 -7.97
CA TYR A 666 -21.34 15.60 -7.22
C TYR A 666 -21.46 16.86 -8.07
N HIS A 667 -20.79 16.94 -9.21
CA HIS A 667 -20.86 18.14 -10.06
C HIS A 667 -22.17 18.29 -10.81
N GLY A 668 -22.85 17.19 -11.14
CA GLY A 668 -24.20 17.21 -11.70
C GLY A 668 -25.23 17.81 -10.75
N MET A 669 -25.02 17.66 -9.44
CA MET A 669 -25.86 18.21 -8.36
C MET A 669 -25.51 19.63 -7.93
N LYS A 670 -24.36 20.18 -8.33
CA LYS A 670 -23.88 21.51 -7.91
C LYS A 670 -24.90 22.63 -8.15
N SER A 671 -25.62 22.55 -9.27
CA SER A 671 -26.67 23.48 -9.69
C SER A 671 -28.08 22.87 -9.65
N ALA A 672 -28.29 21.85 -8.81
CA ALA A 672 -29.57 21.16 -8.71
C ALA A 672 -30.66 22.03 -8.07
N THR A 673 -31.86 21.90 -8.60
CA THR A 673 -33.11 22.38 -8.00
C THR A 673 -33.54 21.49 -6.84
N GLN A 674 -34.47 21.98 -6.01
CA GLN A 674 -35.07 21.19 -4.94
C GLN A 674 -35.69 19.88 -5.44
N GLU A 675 -36.32 19.90 -6.63
CA GLU A 675 -36.92 18.70 -7.24
C GLU A 675 -35.87 17.65 -7.62
N GLU A 676 -34.76 18.07 -8.23
CA GLU A 676 -33.65 17.18 -8.57
C GLU A 676 -33.00 16.58 -7.32
N TRP A 677 -32.86 17.39 -6.26
CA TRP A 677 -32.37 16.92 -4.97
C TRP A 677 -33.32 15.89 -4.35
N ASP A 678 -34.63 16.15 -4.37
CA ASP A 678 -35.63 15.21 -3.85
C ASP A 678 -35.62 13.88 -4.62
N LYS A 679 -35.42 13.92 -5.95
CA LYS A 679 -35.25 12.69 -6.75
C LYS A 679 -34.01 11.91 -6.33
N LEU A 680 -32.87 12.58 -6.18
CA LEU A 680 -31.64 11.92 -5.73
C LEU A 680 -31.76 11.36 -4.31
N TRP A 681 -32.46 12.07 -3.43
CA TRP A 681 -32.78 11.60 -2.07
C TRP A 681 -33.61 10.32 -2.10
N GLN A 682 -34.62 10.23 -2.96
CA GLN A 682 -35.39 9.00 -3.13
C GLN A 682 -34.56 7.85 -3.69
N ILE A 683 -33.64 8.12 -4.62
CA ILE A 683 -32.69 7.10 -5.10
C ILE A 683 -31.83 6.61 -3.93
N TYR A 684 -31.27 7.52 -3.13
CA TYR A 684 -30.46 7.20 -1.96
C TYR A 684 -31.20 6.33 -0.93
N VAL A 685 -32.45 6.66 -0.60
CA VAL A 685 -33.24 5.90 0.39
C VAL A 685 -33.57 4.48 -0.08
N ASN A 686 -33.62 4.24 -1.41
CA ASN A 686 -33.93 2.93 -2.00
C ASN A 686 -32.68 2.17 -2.49
N GLU A 687 -31.47 2.69 -2.27
CA GLU A 687 -30.23 2.06 -2.70
C GLU A 687 -29.72 1.07 -1.64
N GLU A 688 -29.28 -0.10 -2.07
CA GLU A 688 -28.79 -1.17 -1.21
C GLU A 688 -27.26 -1.31 -1.27
N ASP A 689 -26.62 -0.90 -2.37
CA ASP A 689 -25.17 -0.99 -2.53
C ASP A 689 -24.46 0.08 -1.68
N VAL A 690 -23.66 -0.38 -0.72
CA VAL A 690 -22.95 0.49 0.23
C VAL A 690 -21.91 1.40 -0.42
N GLN A 691 -21.29 0.99 -1.55
CA GLN A 691 -20.33 1.83 -2.26
C GLN A 691 -21.04 2.94 -3.02
N GLU A 692 -22.21 2.65 -3.58
CA GLU A 692 -23.06 3.60 -4.27
C GLU A 692 -23.69 4.60 -3.29
N LEU A 693 -24.19 4.15 -2.14
CA LEU A 693 -24.68 5.00 -1.07
C LEU A 693 -23.66 6.07 -0.66
N SER A 694 -22.36 5.73 -0.61
CA SER A 694 -21.30 6.70 -0.30
C SER A 694 -21.20 7.82 -1.35
N LYS A 695 -21.34 7.49 -2.64
CA LYS A 695 -21.29 8.48 -3.74
C LYS A 695 -22.54 9.36 -3.74
N LEU A 696 -23.71 8.77 -3.48
CA LEU A 696 -24.98 9.49 -3.37
C LEU A 696 -24.97 10.47 -2.18
N ARG A 697 -24.46 10.07 -1.01
CA ARG A 697 -24.29 10.98 0.16
C ARG A 697 -23.42 12.18 -0.17
N SER A 698 -22.31 11.96 -0.87
CA SER A 698 -21.42 13.02 -1.36
C SER A 698 -22.18 13.97 -2.29
N ALA A 699 -22.90 13.44 -3.28
CA ALA A 699 -23.64 14.23 -4.23
C ALA A 699 -24.78 15.07 -3.62
N LEU A 700 -25.47 14.56 -2.60
CA LEU A 700 -26.49 15.29 -1.85
C LEU A 700 -25.94 16.52 -1.11
N SER A 701 -24.62 16.57 -0.85
CA SER A 701 -23.93 17.72 -0.24
C SER A 701 -23.46 18.78 -1.25
N ALA A 702 -23.53 18.50 -2.55
CA ALA A 702 -23.00 19.36 -3.61
C ALA A 702 -23.77 20.66 -3.93
N PRO A 703 -25.12 20.76 -3.74
CA PRO A 703 -25.88 21.95 -4.10
C PRO A 703 -25.33 23.23 -3.44
N ARG A 704 -25.35 24.35 -4.16
CA ARG A 704 -24.92 25.65 -3.62
C ARG A 704 -26.01 26.45 -2.89
N ASP A 705 -27.16 25.82 -2.64
CA ASP A 705 -28.28 26.39 -1.88
C ASP A 705 -28.19 26.01 -0.40
N GLY A 706 -28.02 27.00 0.48
CA GLY A 706 -27.91 26.81 1.93
C GLY A 706 -29.16 26.18 2.57
N ASN A 707 -30.36 26.37 2.01
CA ASN A 707 -31.59 25.75 2.53
C ASN A 707 -31.60 24.25 2.27
N ILE A 708 -31.12 23.82 1.09
CA ILE A 708 -30.99 22.39 0.76
C ILE A 708 -29.98 21.73 1.70
N LEU A 709 -28.83 22.37 1.93
CA LEU A 709 -27.80 21.85 2.84
C LEU A 709 -28.29 21.77 4.29
N GLN A 710 -29.03 22.78 4.77
CA GLN A 710 -29.63 22.77 6.11
C GLN A 710 -30.68 21.65 6.26
N ARG A 711 -31.49 21.42 5.23
CA ARG A 711 -32.44 20.31 5.18
C ARG A 711 -31.69 18.98 5.22
N TYR A 712 -30.60 18.84 4.47
CA TYR A 712 -29.80 17.63 4.46
C TYR A 712 -29.19 17.33 5.84
N LEU A 713 -28.61 18.31 6.53
CA LEU A 713 -28.14 18.15 7.91
C LEU A 713 -29.23 17.64 8.87
N THR A 714 -30.45 18.15 8.70
CA THR A 714 -31.60 17.78 9.54
C THR A 714 -32.03 16.33 9.28
N LEU A 715 -32.16 15.95 8.01
CA LEU A 715 -32.50 14.57 7.61
C LEU A 715 -31.42 13.58 8.01
N ALA A 716 -30.15 13.96 7.86
CA ALA A 716 -28.98 13.15 8.17
C ALA A 716 -28.86 12.82 9.67
N TRP A 717 -29.39 13.67 10.56
CA TRP A 717 -29.33 13.41 12.00
C TRP A 717 -30.14 12.16 12.40
N ASP A 718 -31.21 11.85 11.68
CA ASP A 718 -32.05 10.67 11.93
C ASP A 718 -31.35 9.38 11.46
N GLU A 719 -31.16 8.44 12.39
CA GLU A 719 -30.48 7.16 12.14
C GLU A 719 -31.21 6.25 11.18
N ASN A 720 -32.51 6.44 10.98
CA ASN A 720 -33.27 5.72 9.97
C ASN A 720 -32.92 6.17 8.54
N ASN A 721 -32.37 7.38 8.38
CA ASN A 721 -31.98 7.92 7.06
C ASN A 721 -30.48 7.75 6.80
N ILE A 722 -29.64 8.05 7.81
CA ILE A 722 -28.19 7.91 7.70
C ILE A 722 -27.67 7.21 8.95
N ARG A 723 -26.97 6.08 8.73
CA ARG A 723 -26.36 5.30 9.80
C ARG A 723 -25.40 6.15 10.62
N SER A 724 -25.34 5.90 11.93
CA SER A 724 -24.48 6.67 12.86
C SER A 724 -23.01 6.76 12.40
N GLN A 725 -22.48 5.66 11.84
CA GLN A 725 -21.11 5.58 11.34
C GLN A 725 -20.81 6.51 10.15
N ASP A 726 -21.84 6.96 9.42
CA ASP A 726 -21.70 7.80 8.21
C ASP A 726 -22.02 9.28 8.47
N TYR A 727 -22.71 9.61 9.58
CA TYR A 727 -23.20 10.96 9.85
C TYR A 727 -22.08 12.02 9.88
N LEU A 728 -20.98 11.76 10.61
CA LEU A 728 -19.89 12.73 10.75
C LEU A 728 -19.22 13.03 9.40
N THR A 729 -19.13 12.03 8.51
CA THR A 729 -18.65 12.22 7.14
C THR A 729 -19.57 13.13 6.33
N VAL A 730 -20.90 12.98 6.47
CA VAL A 730 -21.87 13.87 5.82
C VAL A 730 -21.71 15.32 6.30
N VAL A 731 -21.51 15.53 7.60
CA VAL A 731 -21.27 16.87 8.17
C VAL A 731 -19.99 17.48 7.58
N GLN A 732 -18.90 16.71 7.46
CA GLN A 732 -17.66 17.15 6.82
C GLN A 732 -17.88 17.50 5.34
N GLN A 733 -18.58 16.65 4.58
CA GLN A 733 -18.87 16.88 3.16
C GLN A 733 -19.65 18.18 2.92
N ILE A 734 -20.66 18.45 3.76
CA ILE A 734 -21.42 19.71 3.70
C ILE A 734 -20.50 20.90 4.07
N SER A 735 -19.59 20.74 5.03
CA SER A 735 -18.64 21.80 5.41
C SER A 735 -17.63 22.14 4.33
N SER A 736 -17.22 21.15 3.52
CA SER A 736 -16.34 21.34 2.37
C SER A 736 -17.04 22.09 1.22
N ASN A 737 -18.38 22.16 1.22
CA ASN A 737 -19.11 23.03 0.32
C ASN A 737 -18.99 24.49 0.79
N PRO A 738 -18.56 25.43 -0.07
CA PRO A 738 -18.47 26.85 0.29
C PRO A 738 -19.77 27.47 0.83
N SER A 739 -20.94 26.99 0.40
CA SER A 739 -22.24 27.42 0.93
C SER A 739 -22.58 26.77 2.28
N GLY A 740 -21.89 25.70 2.66
CA GLY A 740 -22.11 24.93 3.88
C GLY A 740 -21.07 25.17 4.98
N THR A 741 -19.90 25.75 4.67
CA THR A 741 -18.80 25.96 5.63
C THR A 741 -19.23 26.70 6.90
N ASP A 742 -19.82 27.90 6.77
CA ASP A 742 -20.28 28.67 7.93
C ASP A 742 -21.49 28.02 8.62
N LEU A 743 -22.41 27.49 7.82
CA LEU A 743 -23.62 26.81 8.28
C LEU A 743 -23.30 25.61 9.19
N VAL A 744 -22.36 24.76 8.77
CA VAL A 744 -21.93 23.59 9.54
C VAL A 744 -21.18 24.02 10.80
N TRP A 745 -20.31 25.03 10.73
CA TRP A 745 -19.58 25.49 11.90
C TRP A 745 -20.53 26.01 13.00
N ASP A 746 -21.54 26.80 12.63
CA ASP A 746 -22.57 27.24 13.55
C ASP A 746 -23.37 26.07 14.10
N TYR A 747 -23.77 25.13 13.24
CA TYR A 747 -24.51 23.95 13.64
C TYR A 747 -23.75 23.09 14.66
N VAL A 748 -22.45 22.82 14.41
CA VAL A 748 -21.57 22.05 15.31
C VAL A 748 -21.42 22.77 16.66
N ARG A 749 -21.11 24.06 16.67
CA ARG A 749 -20.95 24.83 17.92
C ARG A 749 -22.22 24.85 18.77
N ASN A 750 -23.37 25.00 18.12
CA ASN A 750 -24.67 25.09 18.78
C ASN A 750 -25.18 23.74 19.29
N ASN A 751 -24.72 22.63 18.73
CA ASN A 751 -25.18 21.28 19.09
C ASN A 751 -24.08 20.40 19.71
N TRP A 752 -22.90 20.94 20.03
CA TRP A 752 -21.74 20.14 20.47
C TRP A 752 -22.05 19.14 21.59
N THR A 753 -22.86 19.51 22.59
CA THR A 753 -23.26 18.59 23.66
C THR A 753 -23.99 17.36 23.12
N LYS A 754 -24.89 17.53 22.13
CA LYS A 754 -25.59 16.41 21.48
C LYS A 754 -24.64 15.53 20.68
N PHE A 755 -23.62 16.12 20.05
CA PHE A 755 -22.57 15.35 19.37
C PHE A 755 -21.79 14.49 20.37
N VAL A 756 -21.41 15.07 21.51
CA VAL A 756 -20.74 14.34 22.59
C VAL A 756 -21.64 13.24 23.16
N ASP A 757 -22.92 13.52 23.39
CA ASP A 757 -23.88 12.53 23.90
C ASP A 757 -24.05 11.33 22.95
N ARG A 758 -24.03 11.59 21.63
CA ARG A 758 -24.22 10.55 20.61
C ARG A 758 -22.94 9.75 20.31
N PHE A 759 -21.79 10.42 20.21
CA PHE A 759 -20.56 9.80 19.72
C PHE A 759 -19.49 9.58 20.79
N THR A 760 -19.60 10.23 21.95
CA THR A 760 -18.61 10.26 23.03
C THR A 760 -17.29 10.95 22.67
N LEU A 761 -16.57 11.45 23.69
CA LEU A 761 -15.25 12.09 23.50
C LEU A 761 -14.12 11.10 23.15
N ASN A 762 -14.33 9.81 23.40
CA ASN A 762 -13.36 8.77 23.08
C ASN A 762 -13.42 8.37 21.58
N SER A 763 -14.39 8.89 20.84
CA SER A 763 -14.52 8.64 19.40
C SER A 763 -13.49 9.44 18.61
N ARG A 764 -12.58 8.70 17.95
CA ARG A 764 -11.65 9.28 16.97
C ARG A 764 -12.35 10.05 15.85
N TYR A 765 -13.55 9.62 15.46
CA TYR A 765 -14.30 10.26 14.37
C TYR A 765 -14.87 11.60 14.80
N LEU A 766 -15.36 11.71 16.05
CA LEU A 766 -15.79 13.00 16.60
C LEU A 766 -14.58 13.93 16.78
N GLY A 767 -13.45 13.40 17.27
CA GLY A 767 -12.21 14.17 17.38
C GLY A 767 -11.77 14.76 16.02
N ASN A 768 -11.83 13.94 14.97
CA ASN A 768 -11.48 14.36 13.60
C ASN A 768 -12.55 15.22 12.90
N LEU A 769 -13.73 15.41 13.49
CA LEU A 769 -14.74 16.32 12.94
C LEU A 769 -14.21 17.75 12.86
N ILE A 770 -13.55 18.22 13.94
CA ILE A 770 -13.11 19.61 14.07
C ILE A 770 -12.14 20.02 12.96
N PRO A 771 -10.99 19.32 12.73
CA PRO A 771 -10.15 19.60 11.56
C PRO A 771 -10.91 19.56 10.23
N GLY A 772 -11.85 18.62 10.08
CA GLY A 772 -12.63 18.46 8.85
C GLY A 772 -13.55 19.64 8.55
N VAL A 773 -14.14 20.28 9.57
CA VAL A 773 -15.07 21.41 9.36
C VAL A 773 -14.40 22.78 9.40
N THR A 774 -13.22 22.90 9.99
CA THR A 774 -12.48 24.17 10.10
C THR A 774 -11.31 24.28 9.13
N GLY A 775 -11.05 23.25 8.31
CA GLY A 775 -9.85 23.16 7.46
C GLY A 775 -9.66 24.31 6.46
N SER A 776 -10.75 24.91 5.98
CA SER A 776 -10.75 26.03 5.03
C SER A 776 -10.68 27.41 5.68
N PHE A 777 -10.71 27.49 7.02
CA PHE A 777 -10.65 28.78 7.71
C PHE A 777 -9.30 29.46 7.50
N LYS A 778 -9.35 30.75 7.17
CA LYS A 778 -8.17 31.55 6.81
C LYS A 778 -8.20 32.98 7.36
N THR A 779 -9.03 33.24 8.39
CA THR A 779 -9.17 34.57 9.01
C THR A 779 -8.92 34.52 10.51
N VAL A 780 -8.44 35.65 11.05
CA VAL A 780 -8.19 35.81 12.50
C VAL A 780 -9.47 35.67 13.31
N ASP A 781 -10.61 36.11 12.79
CA ASP A 781 -11.90 35.99 13.48
C ASP A 781 -12.33 34.54 13.64
N LYS A 782 -12.19 33.72 12.59
CA LYS A 782 -12.46 32.28 12.66
C LYS A 782 -11.53 31.57 13.64
N LEU A 783 -10.25 31.95 13.68
CA LEU A 783 -9.30 31.41 14.66
C LEU A 783 -9.75 31.72 16.10
N LYS A 784 -10.13 32.97 16.40
CA LYS A 784 -10.64 33.37 17.72
C LYS A 784 -11.94 32.66 18.09
N GLU A 785 -12.82 32.43 17.13
CA GLU A 785 -14.04 31.64 17.33
C GLU A 785 -13.73 30.20 17.74
N MET A 786 -12.73 29.57 17.13
CA MET A 786 -12.28 28.22 17.50
C MET A 786 -11.68 28.20 18.90
N GLU A 787 -10.79 29.15 19.21
CA GLU A 787 -10.18 29.26 20.54
C GLU A 787 -11.24 29.45 21.64
N SER A 788 -12.25 30.28 21.37
CA SER A 788 -13.39 30.48 22.28
C SER A 788 -14.24 29.22 22.44
N PHE A 789 -14.45 28.47 21.36
CA PHE A 789 -15.18 27.21 21.38
C PHE A 789 -14.44 26.13 22.19
N PHE A 790 -13.12 26.02 22.04
CA PHE A 790 -12.31 25.08 22.82
C PHE A 790 -12.22 25.48 24.29
N ALA A 791 -12.12 26.78 24.60
CA ALA A 791 -12.18 27.26 25.99
C ALA A 791 -13.53 26.94 26.66
N LYS A 792 -14.63 26.94 25.90
CA LYS A 792 -15.96 26.55 26.39
C LYS A 792 -16.08 25.04 26.65
N TYR A 793 -15.42 24.22 25.86
CA TYR A 793 -15.44 22.75 25.98
C TYR A 793 -14.01 22.20 26.10
N PRO A 794 -13.33 22.40 27.25
CA PRO A 794 -11.90 22.13 27.36
C PRO A 794 -11.54 20.64 27.26
N ASP A 795 -12.43 19.75 27.71
CA ASP A 795 -12.24 18.31 27.53
C ASP A 795 -12.51 17.90 26.07
N ALA A 796 -11.52 17.24 25.47
CA ALA A 796 -11.52 16.83 24.08
C ALA A 796 -11.39 15.31 23.88
N GLY A 797 -11.08 14.54 24.93
CA GLY A 797 -10.75 13.11 24.84
C GLY A 797 -9.79 12.79 23.69
N ALA A 798 -10.17 11.84 22.82
CA ALA A 798 -9.42 11.44 21.63
C ALA A 798 -9.26 12.56 20.57
N GLY A 799 -9.95 13.69 20.73
CA GLY A 799 -9.88 14.85 19.84
C GLY A 799 -8.86 15.92 20.22
N GLU A 800 -8.12 15.78 21.32
CA GLU A 800 -7.18 16.81 21.81
C GLU A 800 -6.13 17.19 20.75
N LEU A 801 -5.38 16.21 20.24
CA LEU A 801 -4.39 16.43 19.17
C LEU A 801 -5.05 16.97 17.89
N ALA A 802 -6.26 16.52 17.57
CA ALA A 802 -7.00 17.01 16.41
C ALA A 802 -7.31 18.51 16.53
N ARG A 803 -7.69 19.00 17.71
CA ARG A 803 -7.91 20.45 17.94
C ARG A 803 -6.64 21.27 17.77
N GLN A 804 -5.50 20.76 18.26
CA GLN A 804 -4.20 21.41 18.09
C GLN A 804 -3.83 21.53 16.61
N ARG A 805 -3.96 20.44 15.84
CA ARG A 805 -3.77 20.43 14.38
C ARG A 805 -4.69 21.41 13.67
N ALA A 806 -5.96 21.51 14.11
CA ALA A 806 -6.92 22.42 13.51
C ALA A 806 -6.50 23.90 13.70
N LEU A 807 -6.04 24.30 14.89
CA LEU A 807 -5.55 25.67 15.14
C LEU A 807 -4.30 25.97 14.32
N GLU A 808 -3.34 25.03 14.30
CA GLU A 808 -2.11 25.19 13.52
C GLU A 808 -2.42 25.34 12.03
N ASN A 809 -3.31 24.52 11.47
CA ASN A 809 -3.74 24.63 10.08
C ASN A 809 -4.38 25.99 9.74
N VAL A 810 -5.23 26.52 10.61
CA VAL A 810 -5.85 27.84 10.38
C VAL A 810 -4.81 28.97 10.46
N ARG A 811 -3.83 28.85 11.36
CA ARG A 811 -2.69 29.78 11.42
C ARG A 811 -1.84 29.72 10.15
N ASP A 812 -1.59 28.51 9.64
CA ASP A 812 -0.89 28.28 8.36
C ASP A 812 -1.64 28.95 7.20
N ASN A 813 -2.96 28.76 7.11
CA ASN A 813 -3.79 29.38 6.09
C ASN A 813 -3.76 30.92 6.13
N ILE A 814 -3.82 31.51 7.34
CA ILE A 814 -3.69 32.96 7.54
C ILE A 814 -2.31 33.45 7.08
N ARG A 815 -1.24 32.76 7.52
CA ARG A 815 0.14 33.09 7.15
C ARG A 815 0.32 33.03 5.64
N TRP A 816 -0.17 31.98 4.99
CA TRP A 816 -0.08 31.84 3.55
C TRP A 816 -0.78 32.97 2.80
N THR A 817 -2.00 33.30 3.22
CA THR A 817 -2.79 34.39 2.62
C THR A 817 -2.02 35.71 2.68
N ASN A 818 -1.37 36.00 3.81
CA ASN A 818 -0.61 37.22 4.01
C ASN A 818 0.71 37.27 3.22
N LYS A 819 1.37 36.12 3.02
CA LYS A 819 2.73 36.06 2.45
C LYS A 819 2.75 35.76 0.95
N HIS A 820 1.83 34.93 0.46
CA HIS A 820 1.95 34.31 -0.86
C HIS A 820 0.84 34.70 -1.85
N MET A 821 -0.34 35.09 -1.36
CA MET A 821 -1.50 35.37 -2.21
C MET A 821 -1.18 36.35 -3.35
N THR A 822 -0.47 37.44 -3.07
CA THR A 822 -0.13 38.45 -4.09
C THR A 822 0.81 37.91 -5.17
N VAL A 823 1.83 37.13 -4.78
CA VAL A 823 2.80 36.54 -5.73
C VAL A 823 2.08 35.55 -6.65
N VAL A 824 1.30 34.64 -6.07
CA VAL A 824 0.52 33.65 -6.82
C VAL A 824 -0.48 34.33 -7.76
N ALA A 825 -1.23 35.33 -7.26
CA ALA A 825 -2.20 36.07 -8.07
C ALA A 825 -1.55 36.78 -9.26
N ASN A 826 -0.39 37.41 -9.06
CA ASN A 826 0.35 38.08 -10.13
C ASN A 826 0.90 37.10 -11.16
N TRP A 827 1.48 35.97 -10.70
CA TRP A 827 2.00 34.94 -11.60
C TRP A 827 0.89 34.37 -12.49
N LEU A 828 -0.26 34.03 -11.90
CA LEU A 828 -1.42 33.50 -12.62
C LEU A 828 -1.93 34.52 -13.65
N LYS A 829 -2.09 35.79 -13.25
CA LYS A 829 -2.55 36.86 -14.13
C LYS A 829 -1.68 37.03 -15.37
N ASN A 830 -0.35 36.87 -15.25
CA ASN A 830 0.59 37.04 -16.36
C ASN A 830 0.59 35.88 -17.37
N ARG A 831 -0.15 34.79 -17.10
CA ARG A 831 -0.21 33.59 -17.96
C ARG A 831 -1.62 33.23 -18.44
N LEU A 832 -2.59 34.08 -18.16
CA LEU A 832 -3.89 34.10 -18.85
C LEU A 832 -3.68 34.52 -20.29
#